data_AF-B9XJ39-F1
#
_entry.id   AF-B9XJ39-F1
#
_cell.length_a   1.000
_cell.length_b   1.000
_cell.length_c   1.000
_cell.angle_alpha   90.00
_cell.angle_beta   90.00
_cell.angle_gamma   90.00
#
_symmetry.space_group_name_H-M   'P 1'
#
loop_
_entity.id
_entity.type
_entity.pdbx_description
1 polymer ?
#
loop_
_entity_poly.entity_id
_entity_poly.type
_entity_poly.pdbx_seq_one_letter_code
_entity_poly.pdbx_strand_id
1 'polypeptide(L)'
;MIEIALGQPIAPPTTNALPQTVPPSLAGDSIVLPSGFNDPIEPFNRAIWGFNTGFMTSLVRPTSKVYRRVVAKPVRTGIGNMGKNLTYPGRLANNMLQGNWAGMGQETERCLCNTVLGLGGFFDVATHWGVPKNDADFGQTFRKWGWQPGCYLMLPVFGPSDGRDATGLVGDMAANPLTYFAPYSYIGSGVAANNFGDTVEGAVRFSQAEADSYSILQYAWSFGHENRRVDWRVDGSKDEAALETLQSIFFTYTNAEFPALGKTRSVLIPATGKKLDFTFWLQPGHAPVVYLVPGFGAHRLAGNELALAELLYQNGFSPVCISSTFHPEFMEHASSTDLPSYPPVGVRDVHVALTQIDRRLEELYPHRLGARALMGYSMGAFQTLFLAATAATNDTPLLKFDRYVAIDAPVRLQYCVTNVDQFYQAPLAWPAGERTSNIENTLLKVAALGARPPAPGSVLPFNDIESRFLIGLGFRLTLRDMIFSSQLRHNQGVLKHPLKKSRRRAAYEEIMQYSLWDYIDKFASPYDQARGIDIANPETMDKGTDLRTYSAELQDNHNIQVIANRNDFILAAEDLNWIEATFGPARATLFERGGHMGNLSQPVVQRAILEALDGLAEIQTASKTRHGLDSKSTHATSAENNK
;
A
#
# COMPACT_ATOMS: atom_id res chain seq x y z
N MET A 1 46.55 -28.95 14.27
CA MET A 1 46.13 -28.64 15.66
C MET A 1 46.16 -27.13 15.76
N ILE A 2 45.07 -26.38 15.61
CA ILE A 2 43.70 -26.54 16.12
C ILE A 2 42.69 -26.14 15.01
N GLU A 3 41.52 -26.77 15.03
CA GLU A 3 40.58 -26.95 13.93
C GLU A 3 39.93 -25.68 13.36
N ILE A 4 39.86 -25.68 12.03
CA ILE A 4 38.92 -24.93 11.21
C ILE A 4 37.53 -25.49 11.52
N ALA A 5 36.74 -24.77 12.32
CA ALA A 5 35.30 -25.00 12.39
C ALA A 5 34.69 -24.49 11.08
N LEU A 6 34.61 -25.40 10.11
CA LEU A 6 33.70 -25.30 8.98
C LEU A 6 32.29 -25.08 9.54
N GLY A 7 31.86 -23.82 9.59
CA GLY A 7 30.44 -23.50 9.62
C GLY A 7 29.82 -24.19 8.43
N GLN A 8 29.07 -25.25 8.70
CA GLN A 8 28.32 -26.02 7.70
C GLN A 8 27.60 -25.03 6.77
N PRO A 9 27.62 -25.22 5.45
CA PRO A 9 26.74 -24.47 4.57
C PRO A 9 25.32 -24.74 5.07
N ILE A 10 24.64 -23.69 5.54
CA ILE A 10 23.21 -23.75 5.81
C ILE A 10 22.59 -24.08 4.45
N ALA A 11 22.21 -25.34 4.27
CA ALA A 11 21.38 -25.74 3.14
C ALA A 11 20.11 -24.88 3.18
N PRO A 12 19.74 -24.19 2.09
CA PRO A 12 18.57 -23.35 2.10
C PRO A 12 17.34 -24.23 2.36
N PRO A 13 16.48 -23.93 3.35
CA PRO A 13 15.20 -24.59 3.42
C PRO A 13 14.34 -24.05 2.26
N THR A 14 13.97 -24.94 1.34
CA THR A 14 12.91 -24.73 0.35
C THR A 14 11.52 -25.00 0.94
N THR A 15 11.32 -24.86 2.25
CA THR A 15 10.12 -25.38 2.93
C THR A 15 9.68 -24.53 4.12
N ASN A 16 8.35 -24.53 4.34
CA ASN A 16 7.58 -24.05 5.50
C ASN A 16 7.95 -24.79 6.80
N ALA A 17 9.24 -24.86 7.13
CA ALA A 17 9.75 -25.50 8.33
C ALA A 17 9.40 -24.67 9.58
N LEU A 18 9.26 -25.35 10.71
CA LEU A 18 9.03 -24.74 12.02
C LEU A 18 10.13 -23.69 12.31
N PRO A 19 9.79 -22.44 12.66
CA PRO A 19 10.80 -21.46 13.04
C PRO A 19 11.52 -21.99 14.27
N GLN A 20 12.85 -22.03 14.20
CA GLN A 20 13.64 -22.06 15.43
C GLN A 20 13.30 -20.79 16.19
N THR A 21 12.85 -20.94 17.44
CA THR A 21 12.56 -19.84 18.35
C THR A 21 13.70 -18.82 18.28
N VAL A 22 13.44 -17.63 17.76
CA VAL A 22 14.44 -16.56 17.73
C VAL A 22 14.59 -16.09 19.17
N PRO A 23 15.80 -16.18 19.77
CA PRO A 23 16.01 -15.55 21.05
C PRO A 23 15.77 -14.04 20.90
N PRO A 24 15.14 -13.36 21.89
CA PRO A 24 14.88 -11.94 21.83
C PRO A 24 16.16 -11.18 21.47
N SER A 25 16.01 -10.20 20.57
CA SER A 25 17.07 -9.36 20.01
C SER A 25 18.15 -9.03 21.06
N LEU A 26 19.33 -9.65 20.94
CA LEU A 26 20.51 -9.21 21.68
C LEU A 26 20.80 -7.77 21.24
N ALA A 27 20.85 -6.86 22.21
CA ALA A 27 20.94 -5.41 22.05
C ALA A 27 22.25 -4.88 21.38
N GLY A 28 22.92 -5.68 20.53
CA GLY A 28 24.17 -5.34 19.86
C GLY A 28 24.18 -5.51 18.33
N ASP A 29 23.18 -6.16 17.73
CA ASP A 29 23.07 -6.40 16.28
C ASP A 29 21.87 -5.63 15.67
N SER A 30 21.78 -4.33 15.94
CA SER A 30 20.69 -3.50 15.40
C SER A 30 20.86 -3.26 13.90
N ILE A 31 19.82 -3.56 13.11
CA ILE A 31 19.73 -3.12 11.72
C ILE A 31 19.60 -1.59 11.69
N VAL A 32 20.66 -0.92 11.25
CA VAL A 32 20.68 0.54 11.08
C VAL A 32 20.35 0.86 9.64
N LEU A 33 19.19 1.48 9.42
CA LEU A 33 18.85 2.03 8.11
C LEU A 33 19.77 3.22 7.79
N PRO A 34 20.21 3.38 6.53
CA PRO A 34 20.94 4.57 6.14
C PRO A 34 20.09 5.80 6.47
N SER A 35 20.75 6.81 7.05
CA SER A 35 20.08 8.04 7.44
C SER A 35 19.55 8.74 6.19
N GLY A 36 18.24 8.98 6.15
CA GLY A 36 17.66 9.91 5.18
C GLY A 36 18.23 11.32 5.36
N PHE A 37 17.99 12.17 4.36
CA PHE A 37 18.52 13.53 4.30
C PHE A 37 18.31 14.30 5.60
N ASN A 38 19.27 15.12 6.01
CA ASN A 38 19.17 15.86 7.27
C ASN A 38 18.04 16.90 7.19
N ASP A 39 17.08 16.82 8.12
CA ASP A 39 15.89 17.68 8.16
C ASP A 39 15.78 18.44 9.50
N PRO A 40 16.66 19.43 9.75
CA PRO A 40 16.68 20.19 11.00
C PRO A 40 15.42 21.04 11.21
N ILE A 41 14.77 21.41 10.11
CA ILE A 41 13.57 22.25 10.04
C ILE A 41 12.30 21.43 9.71
N GLU A 42 12.26 20.15 10.12
CA GLU A 42 11.12 19.23 9.91
C GLU A 42 9.75 19.86 10.17
N PRO A 43 9.52 20.66 11.24
CA PRO A 43 8.24 21.32 11.46
C PRO A 43 7.81 22.24 10.32
N PHE A 44 8.74 23.01 9.76
CA PHE A 44 8.47 23.89 8.64
C PHE A 44 8.20 23.07 7.37
N ASN A 45 9.04 22.08 7.08
CA ASN A 45 8.90 21.26 5.89
C ASN A 45 7.59 20.45 5.89
N ARG A 46 7.16 19.91 7.04
CA ARG A 46 5.86 19.26 7.20
C ARG A 46 4.69 20.24 7.03
N ALA A 47 4.84 21.48 7.48
CA ALA A 47 3.82 22.51 7.26
C ALA A 47 3.67 22.84 5.77
N ILE A 48 4.78 22.98 5.03
CA ILE A 48 4.74 23.18 3.58
C ILE A 48 4.19 21.95 2.86
N TRP A 49 4.49 20.73 3.33
CA TRP A 49 3.84 19.52 2.80
C TRP A 49 2.32 19.54 3.01
N GLY A 50 1.87 19.98 4.19
CA GLY A 50 0.44 20.20 4.47
C GLY A 50 -0.18 21.23 3.51
N PHE A 51 0.52 22.33 3.24
CA PHE A 51 0.10 23.31 2.23
C PHE A 51 0.03 22.70 0.83
N ASN A 52 1.06 21.96 0.39
CA ASN A 52 1.13 21.33 -0.93
C ASN A 52 0.00 20.32 -1.14
N THR A 53 -0.22 19.44 -0.16
CA THR A 53 -1.30 18.45 -0.20
C THR A 53 -2.68 19.10 -0.16
N GLY A 54 -2.87 20.13 0.65
CA GLY A 54 -4.10 20.94 0.67
C GLY A 54 -4.38 21.64 -0.66
N PHE A 55 -3.35 22.26 -1.26
CA PHE A 55 -3.41 22.91 -2.57
C PHE A 55 -3.75 21.91 -3.69
N MET A 56 -3.05 20.77 -3.72
CA MET A 56 -3.31 19.70 -4.67
C MET A 56 -4.74 19.16 -4.54
N THR A 57 -5.19 18.91 -3.32
CA THR A 57 -6.51 18.30 -3.05
C THR A 57 -7.66 19.26 -3.35
N SER A 58 -7.53 20.53 -2.94
CA SER A 58 -8.65 21.48 -2.93
C SER A 58 -8.78 22.30 -4.21
N LEU A 59 -7.66 22.57 -4.91
CA LEU A 59 -7.66 23.41 -6.10
C LEU A 59 -7.27 22.63 -7.35
N VAL A 60 -6.12 21.96 -7.33
CA VAL A 60 -5.55 21.35 -8.54
C VAL A 60 -6.31 20.11 -8.98
N ARG A 61 -6.64 19.20 -8.06
CA ARG A 61 -7.38 17.97 -8.38
C ARG A 61 -8.74 18.26 -9.03
N PRO A 62 -9.63 19.12 -8.48
CA PRO A 62 -10.93 19.37 -9.12
C PRO A 62 -10.80 20.08 -10.47
N THR A 63 -9.91 21.07 -10.60
CA THR A 63 -9.69 21.77 -11.87
C THR A 63 -9.10 20.82 -12.93
N SER A 64 -8.18 19.95 -12.53
CA SER A 64 -7.60 18.91 -13.39
C SER A 64 -8.65 17.90 -13.86
N LYS A 65 -9.62 17.50 -13.01
CA LYS A 65 -10.73 16.62 -13.45
C LYS A 65 -11.57 17.27 -14.56
N VAL A 66 -11.86 18.57 -14.45
CA VAL A 66 -12.55 19.31 -15.51
C VAL A 66 -11.70 19.39 -16.78
N TYR A 67 -10.42 19.75 -16.64
CA TYR A 67 -9.48 19.83 -17.76
C TYR A 67 -9.36 18.50 -18.52
N ARG A 68 -9.20 17.38 -17.81
CA ARG A 68 -9.10 16.02 -18.38
C ARG A 68 -10.38 15.57 -19.08
N ARG A 69 -11.54 16.10 -18.68
CA ARG A 69 -12.83 15.85 -19.34
C ARG A 69 -12.96 16.60 -20.67
N VAL A 70 -12.38 17.79 -20.77
CA VAL A 70 -12.46 18.65 -21.97
C VAL A 70 -11.33 18.33 -22.95
N VAL A 71 -10.12 18.08 -22.45
CA VAL A 71 -8.91 17.90 -23.26
C VAL A 71 -8.49 16.43 -23.27
N ALA A 72 -8.62 15.81 -24.45
CA ALA A 72 -8.27 14.41 -24.66
C ALA A 72 -6.80 14.12 -24.36
N LYS A 73 -6.51 12.91 -23.87
CA LYS A 73 -5.16 12.49 -23.46
C LYS A 73 -4.08 12.73 -24.54
N PRO A 74 -4.29 12.43 -25.84
CA PRO A 74 -3.27 12.70 -26.86
C PRO A 74 -2.88 14.19 -26.96
N VAL A 75 -3.84 15.10 -26.76
CA VAL A 75 -3.59 16.54 -26.78
C VAL A 75 -2.82 16.97 -25.54
N ARG A 76 -3.20 16.47 -24.34
CA ARG A 76 -2.45 16.74 -23.10
C ARG A 76 -1.01 16.25 -23.18
N THR A 77 -0.81 15.04 -23.71
CA THR A 77 0.53 14.50 -23.96
C THR A 77 1.32 15.38 -24.94
N GLY A 78 0.69 15.84 -26.02
CA GLY A 78 1.33 16.72 -26.99
C GLY A 78 1.73 18.08 -26.43
N ILE A 79 0.88 18.69 -25.59
CA ILE A 79 1.20 19.93 -24.85
C ILE A 79 2.42 19.71 -23.94
N GLY A 80 2.46 18.58 -23.23
CA GLY A 80 3.60 18.21 -22.38
C GLY A 80 4.90 18.04 -23.18
N ASN A 81 4.85 17.36 -24.32
CA ASN A 81 6.00 17.16 -25.21
C ASN A 81 6.51 18.49 -25.78
N MET A 82 5.60 19.34 -26.27
CA MET A 82 5.93 20.67 -26.79
C MET A 82 6.60 21.52 -25.71
N GLY A 83 6.08 21.48 -24.49
CA GLY A 83 6.69 22.15 -23.34
C GLY A 83 8.12 21.69 -23.06
N LYS A 84 8.38 20.37 -23.08
CA LYS A 84 9.74 19.83 -22.96
C LYS A 84 10.65 20.25 -24.11
N ASN A 85 10.11 20.32 -25.33
CA ASN A 85 10.86 20.78 -26.49
C ASN A 85 11.26 22.25 -26.35
N LEU A 86 10.36 23.10 -25.85
CA LEU A 86 10.61 24.54 -25.63
C LEU A 86 11.64 24.82 -24.54
N THR A 87 11.76 23.96 -23.52
CA THR A 87 12.78 24.11 -22.46
C THR A 87 14.15 23.54 -22.83
N TYR A 88 14.36 23.14 -24.10
CA TYR A 88 15.64 22.65 -24.62
C TYR A 88 16.85 23.57 -24.33
N PRO A 89 16.78 24.92 -24.50
CA PRO A 89 17.96 25.77 -24.31
C PRO A 89 18.59 25.66 -22.91
N GLY A 90 17.77 25.53 -21.87
CA GLY A 90 18.25 25.31 -20.50
C GLY A 90 18.97 23.97 -20.35
N ARG A 91 18.41 22.89 -20.90
CA ARG A 91 19.05 21.56 -20.87
C ARG A 91 20.34 21.51 -21.69
N LEU A 92 20.39 22.22 -22.83
CA LEU A 92 21.59 22.36 -23.64
C LEU A 92 22.69 23.06 -22.83
N ALA A 93 22.39 24.22 -22.26
CA ALA A 93 23.32 24.98 -21.44
C ALA A 93 23.83 24.16 -20.25
N ASN A 94 22.94 23.47 -19.53
CA ASN A 94 23.32 22.61 -18.41
C ASN A 94 24.20 21.44 -18.84
N ASN A 95 23.90 20.75 -19.95
CA ASN A 95 24.79 19.71 -20.47
C ASN A 95 26.18 20.26 -20.81
N MET A 96 26.27 21.47 -21.39
CA MET A 96 27.56 22.12 -21.68
C MET A 96 28.31 22.50 -20.39
N LEU A 97 27.63 23.10 -19.42
CA LEU A 97 28.20 23.47 -18.10
C LEU A 97 28.66 22.25 -17.31
N GLN A 98 27.97 21.13 -17.51
CA GLN A 98 28.36 19.84 -16.98
C GLN A 98 29.48 19.19 -17.81
N GLY A 99 29.85 19.66 -19.00
CA GLY A 99 30.79 18.97 -19.89
C GLY A 99 30.27 17.61 -20.39
N ASN A 100 28.95 17.42 -20.40
CA ASN A 100 28.29 16.22 -20.92
C ASN A 100 27.99 16.38 -22.43
N TRP A 101 29.03 16.28 -23.25
CA TRP A 101 28.93 16.46 -24.71
C TRP A 101 27.98 15.46 -25.38
N ALA A 102 27.92 14.22 -24.89
CA ALA A 102 27.00 13.21 -25.39
C ALA A 102 25.54 13.60 -25.11
N GLY A 103 25.22 14.03 -23.88
CA GLY A 103 23.89 14.51 -23.53
C GLY A 103 23.49 15.78 -24.29
N MET A 104 24.44 16.70 -24.53
CA MET A 104 24.25 17.88 -25.36
C MET A 104 23.83 17.52 -26.79
N GLY A 105 24.54 16.57 -27.41
CA GLY A 105 24.22 16.06 -28.74
C GLY A 105 22.84 15.41 -28.79
N GLN A 106 22.54 14.53 -27.83
CA GLN A 106 21.25 13.85 -27.71
C GLN A 106 20.08 14.84 -27.57
N GLU A 107 20.17 15.82 -26.66
CA GLU A 107 19.09 16.81 -26.51
C GLU A 107 18.90 17.70 -27.74
N THR A 108 19.99 17.99 -28.46
CA THR A 108 19.93 18.76 -29.71
C THR A 108 19.26 17.96 -30.82
N GLU A 109 19.63 16.69 -30.98
CA GLU A 109 18.99 15.77 -31.91
C GLU A 109 17.50 15.63 -31.59
N ARG A 110 17.15 15.44 -30.31
CA ARG A 110 15.75 15.38 -29.87
C ARG A 110 14.98 16.64 -30.21
N CYS A 111 15.54 17.81 -29.91
CA CYS A 111 14.93 19.10 -30.20
C CYS A 111 14.69 19.27 -31.71
N LEU A 112 15.68 18.97 -32.54
CA LEU A 112 15.57 19.07 -34.01
C LEU A 112 14.49 18.13 -34.55
N CYS A 113 14.55 16.84 -34.20
CA CYS A 113 13.59 15.84 -34.63
C CYS A 113 12.16 16.21 -34.21
N ASN A 114 11.96 16.55 -32.95
CA ASN A 114 10.64 16.87 -32.41
C ASN A 114 10.12 18.22 -32.95
N THR A 115 10.98 19.20 -33.21
CA THR A 115 10.55 20.48 -33.81
C THR A 115 10.16 20.31 -35.27
N VAL A 116 10.98 19.63 -36.07
CA VAL A 116 10.79 19.52 -37.54
C VAL A 116 9.72 18.49 -37.88
N LEU A 117 9.82 17.28 -37.31
CA LEU A 117 8.95 16.15 -37.65
C LEU A 117 7.82 15.98 -36.63
N GLY A 118 8.04 16.40 -35.39
CA GLY A 118 7.06 16.33 -34.33
C GLY A 118 6.12 17.54 -34.24
N LEU A 119 6.07 18.40 -35.27
CA LEU A 119 5.25 19.62 -35.32
C LEU A 119 5.50 20.55 -34.11
N GLY A 120 6.71 21.11 -34.02
CA GLY A 120 7.08 22.03 -32.94
C GLY A 120 7.24 21.36 -31.58
N GLY A 121 7.37 20.03 -31.55
CA GLY A 121 7.53 19.23 -30.35
C GLY A 121 6.24 18.59 -29.83
N PHE A 122 5.12 18.75 -30.51
CA PHE A 122 3.86 18.13 -30.10
C PHE A 122 3.94 16.59 -30.11
N PHE A 123 4.61 15.99 -31.11
CA PHE A 123 4.89 14.56 -31.16
C PHE A 123 6.36 14.29 -30.77
N ASP A 124 6.58 13.36 -29.83
CA ASP A 124 7.92 12.93 -29.39
C ASP A 124 8.51 11.86 -30.35
N VAL A 125 8.79 12.27 -31.58
CA VAL A 125 9.35 11.42 -32.66
C VAL A 125 10.72 10.86 -32.25
N ALA A 126 11.53 11.68 -31.58
CA ALA A 126 12.88 11.30 -31.19
C ALA A 126 12.90 10.09 -30.24
N THR A 127 11.92 9.96 -29.35
CA THR A 127 11.80 8.74 -28.52
C THR A 127 11.45 7.51 -29.33
N HIS A 128 10.61 7.63 -30.37
CA HIS A 128 10.29 6.51 -31.24
C HIS A 128 11.51 6.01 -32.03
N TRP A 129 12.46 6.91 -32.29
CA TRP A 129 13.74 6.59 -32.94
C TRP A 129 14.86 6.18 -31.96
N GLY A 130 14.52 6.02 -30.68
CA GLY A 130 15.48 5.55 -29.67
C GLY A 130 16.49 6.60 -29.21
N VAL A 131 16.29 7.90 -29.52
CA VAL A 131 17.19 8.96 -29.05
C VAL A 131 17.03 9.13 -27.53
N PRO A 132 18.09 8.90 -26.72
CA PRO A 132 18.00 8.94 -25.27
C PRO A 132 17.63 10.32 -24.73
N LYS A 133 16.85 10.37 -23.65
CA LYS A 133 16.48 11.61 -22.93
C LYS A 133 17.59 11.99 -21.94
N ASN A 134 17.88 13.30 -21.83
CA ASN A 134 18.79 13.85 -20.84
C ASN A 134 18.17 15.10 -20.17
N ASP A 135 17.62 14.91 -18.97
CA ASP A 135 16.94 15.96 -18.21
C ASP A 135 17.95 16.79 -17.35
N ALA A 136 18.97 17.37 -17.98
CA ALA A 136 19.97 18.18 -17.30
C ALA A 136 19.39 19.52 -16.79
N ASP A 137 19.61 19.81 -15.51
CA ASP A 137 19.15 21.03 -14.83
C ASP A 137 20.30 21.71 -14.05
N PHE A 138 20.07 22.93 -13.54
CA PHE A 138 21.11 23.67 -12.80
C PHE A 138 21.45 23.03 -11.46
N GLY A 139 20.53 22.30 -10.81
CA GLY A 139 20.82 21.55 -9.58
C GLY A 139 21.87 20.46 -9.80
N GLN A 140 21.72 19.69 -10.89
CA GLN A 140 22.69 18.70 -11.36
C GLN A 140 24.03 19.35 -11.76
N THR A 141 23.97 20.52 -12.41
CA THR A 141 25.18 21.29 -12.76
C THR A 141 25.96 21.70 -11.51
N PHE A 142 25.30 22.31 -10.52
CA PHE A 142 25.93 22.69 -9.26
C PHE A 142 26.47 21.48 -8.49
N ARG A 143 25.79 20.34 -8.55
CA ARG A 143 26.30 19.09 -7.99
C ARG A 143 27.59 18.68 -8.68
N LYS A 144 27.65 18.73 -10.01
CA LYS A 144 28.85 18.38 -10.77
C LYS A 144 30.02 19.32 -10.46
N TRP A 145 29.73 20.57 -10.13
CA TRP A 145 30.72 21.55 -9.65
C TRP A 145 31.09 21.39 -8.16
N GLY A 146 30.58 20.36 -7.49
CA GLY A 146 30.97 19.99 -6.12
C GLY A 146 30.08 20.57 -5.02
N TRP A 147 28.96 21.24 -5.35
CA TRP A 147 28.03 21.72 -4.33
C TRP A 147 27.29 20.53 -3.69
N GLN A 148 27.70 20.22 -2.45
CA GLN A 148 27.04 19.21 -1.64
C GLN A 148 25.68 19.69 -1.14
N PRO A 149 24.66 18.81 -1.17
CA PRO A 149 23.34 19.19 -0.74
C PRO A 149 23.35 19.42 0.80
N GLY A 150 22.67 20.48 1.25
CA GLY A 150 22.74 20.96 2.64
C GLY A 150 21.72 20.29 3.56
N CYS A 151 20.63 21.01 3.85
CA CYS A 151 19.47 20.47 4.57
C CYS A 151 18.31 20.21 3.61
N TYR A 152 17.44 19.28 4.00
CA TYR A 152 16.19 19.01 3.30
C TYR A 152 15.28 20.22 3.35
N LEU A 153 14.66 20.52 2.22
CA LEU A 153 13.71 21.62 2.07
C LEU A 153 12.48 21.13 1.32
N MET A 154 11.30 21.34 1.90
CA MET A 154 10.04 21.18 1.19
C MET A 154 9.64 22.53 0.62
N LEU A 155 9.62 22.66 -0.71
CA LEU A 155 9.22 23.88 -1.40
C LEU A 155 7.70 23.92 -1.63
N PRO A 156 7.06 25.09 -1.50
CA PRO A 156 5.66 25.25 -1.88
C PRO A 156 5.45 24.92 -3.36
N VAL A 157 4.46 24.09 -3.67
CA VAL A 157 4.10 23.59 -5.01
C VAL A 157 5.16 22.69 -5.68
N PHE A 158 6.45 22.99 -5.54
CA PHE A 158 7.55 22.26 -6.20
C PHE A 158 7.94 20.95 -5.49
N GLY A 159 7.69 20.81 -4.19
CA GLY A 159 7.92 19.57 -3.45
C GLY A 159 9.33 19.45 -2.83
N PRO A 160 9.83 18.22 -2.62
CA PRO A 160 11.14 17.94 -2.03
C PRO A 160 12.31 18.58 -2.78
N SER A 161 13.26 19.16 -2.04
CA SER A 161 14.45 19.86 -2.55
C SER A 161 15.54 19.92 -1.47
N ASP A 162 16.68 20.52 -1.83
CA ASP A 162 17.66 21.08 -0.90
C ASP A 162 18.02 22.52 -1.31
N GLY A 163 18.94 23.19 -0.59
CA GLY A 163 19.36 24.56 -0.90
C GLY A 163 20.08 24.74 -2.25
N ARG A 164 20.84 23.72 -2.70
CA ARG A 164 21.46 23.71 -4.02
C ARG A 164 20.39 23.61 -5.10
N ASP A 165 19.48 22.66 -4.96
CA ASP A 165 18.42 22.40 -5.92
C ASP A 165 17.39 23.53 -6.00
N ALA A 166 17.05 24.15 -4.87
CA ALA A 166 16.18 25.33 -4.86
C ALA A 166 16.83 26.50 -5.61
N THR A 167 18.15 26.66 -5.48
CA THR A 167 18.92 27.65 -6.25
C THR A 167 19.00 27.25 -7.73
N GLY A 168 19.13 25.95 -8.00
CA GLY A 168 19.07 25.37 -9.35
C GLY A 168 17.76 25.72 -10.06
N LEU A 169 16.63 25.52 -9.39
CA LEU A 169 15.31 25.88 -9.89
C LEU A 169 15.20 27.36 -10.30
N VAL A 170 15.77 28.28 -9.50
CA VAL A 170 15.84 29.71 -9.86
C VAL A 170 16.69 29.92 -11.11
N GLY A 171 17.81 29.21 -11.22
CA GLY A 171 18.65 29.20 -12.41
C GLY A 171 17.90 28.70 -13.65
N ASP A 172 17.16 27.59 -13.53
CA ASP A 172 16.36 27.02 -14.62
C ASP A 172 15.23 27.97 -15.07
N MET A 173 14.59 28.66 -14.11
CA MET A 173 13.59 29.69 -14.42
C MET A 173 14.20 30.88 -15.17
N ALA A 174 15.40 31.31 -14.79
CA ALA A 174 16.12 32.41 -15.42
C ALA A 174 16.73 32.02 -16.78
N ALA A 175 17.08 30.75 -16.99
CA ALA A 175 17.58 30.27 -18.28
C ALA A 175 16.47 29.94 -19.28
N ASN A 176 15.21 29.89 -18.84
CA ASN A 176 14.06 29.66 -19.72
C ASN A 176 13.70 30.95 -20.49
N PRO A 177 13.89 30.99 -21.83
CA PRO A 177 13.63 32.20 -22.60
C PRO A 177 12.16 32.64 -22.54
N LEU A 178 11.23 31.69 -22.35
CA LEU A 178 9.80 31.98 -22.27
C LEU A 178 9.44 32.87 -21.07
N THR A 179 10.26 32.88 -20.02
CA THR A 179 10.03 33.69 -18.81
C THR A 179 10.00 35.20 -19.11
N TYR A 180 10.68 35.66 -20.17
CA TYR A 180 10.93 37.09 -20.40
C TYR A 180 10.03 37.75 -21.46
N PHE A 181 9.31 36.98 -22.28
CA PHE A 181 8.54 37.52 -23.39
C PHE A 181 7.04 37.30 -23.21
N ALA A 182 6.27 38.35 -22.95
CA ALA A 182 4.82 38.28 -22.95
C ALA A 182 4.27 38.28 -24.40
N PRO A 183 3.21 37.51 -24.72
CA PRO A 183 2.43 36.64 -23.83
C PRO A 183 2.98 35.21 -23.70
N TYR A 184 4.16 34.90 -24.27
CA TYR A 184 4.75 33.56 -24.27
C TYR A 184 5.11 33.03 -22.87
N SER A 185 5.28 33.92 -21.88
CA SER A 185 5.46 33.54 -20.47
C SER A 185 4.30 32.72 -19.90
N TYR A 186 3.09 32.86 -20.42
CA TYR A 186 1.94 32.03 -20.01
C TYR A 186 2.02 30.59 -20.54
N ILE A 187 2.80 30.32 -21.59
CA ILE A 187 2.96 28.98 -22.16
C ILE A 187 3.61 28.05 -21.15
N GLY A 188 4.67 28.52 -20.46
CA GLY A 188 5.34 27.74 -19.42
C GLY A 188 4.39 27.35 -18.29
N SER A 189 3.60 28.30 -17.79
CA SER A 189 2.59 28.03 -16.76
C SER A 189 1.49 27.08 -17.25
N GLY A 190 1.04 27.22 -18.50
CA GLY A 190 0.05 26.33 -19.11
C GLY A 190 0.56 24.89 -19.24
N VAL A 191 1.81 24.70 -19.67
CA VAL A 191 2.46 23.39 -19.73
C VAL A 191 2.62 22.79 -18.33
N ALA A 192 3.05 23.57 -17.35
CA ALA A 192 3.18 23.11 -15.97
C ALA A 192 1.83 22.68 -15.39
N ALA A 193 0.77 23.46 -15.61
CA ALA A 193 -0.59 23.12 -15.22
C ALA A 193 -1.09 21.84 -15.91
N ASN A 194 -0.80 21.67 -17.20
CA ASN A 194 -1.13 20.45 -17.96
C ASN A 194 -0.46 19.21 -17.35
N ASN A 195 0.86 19.28 -17.13
CA ASN A 195 1.63 18.15 -16.59
C ASN A 195 1.22 17.83 -15.15
N PHE A 196 0.98 18.85 -14.32
CA PHE A 196 0.55 18.64 -12.95
C PHE A 196 -0.87 18.07 -12.89
N GLY A 197 -1.76 18.47 -13.80
CA GLY A 197 -3.11 17.90 -13.87
C GLY A 197 -3.16 16.43 -14.27
N ASP A 198 -2.14 15.95 -14.98
CA ASP A 198 -1.99 14.53 -15.32
C ASP A 198 -1.54 13.67 -14.13
N THR A 199 -0.73 14.23 -13.22
CA THR A 199 -0.13 13.47 -12.10
C THR A 199 -0.81 13.71 -10.74
N VAL A 200 -1.60 14.78 -10.59
CA VAL A 200 -2.18 15.21 -9.30
C VAL A 200 -3.04 14.14 -8.63
N GLU A 201 -3.79 13.33 -9.40
CA GLU A 201 -4.66 12.30 -8.82
C GLU A 201 -3.82 11.23 -8.09
N GLY A 202 -2.69 10.84 -8.67
CA GLY A 202 -1.74 9.92 -8.05
C GLY A 202 -1.07 10.52 -6.81
N ALA A 203 -0.66 11.79 -6.89
CA ALA A 203 -0.03 12.50 -5.78
C ALA A 203 -0.99 12.69 -4.58
N VAL A 204 -2.24 13.10 -4.84
CA VAL A 204 -3.27 13.24 -3.80
C VAL A 204 -3.57 11.87 -3.19
N ARG A 205 -3.72 10.83 -4.01
CA ARG A 205 -3.95 9.45 -3.52
C ARG A 205 -2.82 8.99 -2.61
N PHE A 206 -1.57 9.13 -3.03
CA PHE A 206 -0.40 8.82 -2.21
C PHE A 206 -0.43 9.59 -0.88
N SER A 207 -0.73 10.90 -0.93
CA SER A 207 -0.77 11.70 0.29
C SER A 207 -1.84 11.27 1.29
N GLN A 208 -2.94 10.68 0.80
CA GLN A 208 -4.05 10.18 1.61
C GLN A 208 -3.84 8.73 2.08
N ALA A 209 -3.20 7.90 1.25
CA ALA A 209 -3.07 6.47 1.51
C ALA A 209 -1.97 6.13 2.51
N GLU A 210 -0.95 6.97 2.62
CA GLU A 210 0.17 6.73 3.52
C GLU A 210 -0.03 7.43 4.87
N ALA A 211 0.19 6.70 5.97
CA ALA A 211 0.12 7.21 7.33
C ALA A 211 1.01 8.45 7.59
N ASP A 212 2.20 8.47 6.99
CA ASP A 212 3.10 9.63 6.96
C ASP A 212 3.73 9.81 5.57
N SER A 213 2.90 10.22 4.60
CA SER A 213 3.32 10.50 3.22
C SER A 213 4.52 11.46 3.12
N TYR A 214 4.69 12.38 4.07
CA TYR A 214 5.86 13.26 4.14
C TYR A 214 7.16 12.48 4.34
N SER A 215 7.18 11.60 5.34
CA SER A 215 8.39 10.84 5.68
C SER A 215 8.77 9.89 4.55
N ILE A 216 7.80 9.26 3.89
CA ILE A 216 8.05 8.36 2.76
C ILE A 216 8.61 9.15 1.58
N LEU A 217 8.00 10.30 1.25
CA LEU A 217 8.47 11.15 0.16
C LEU A 217 9.89 11.68 0.41
N GLN A 218 10.18 12.11 1.64
CA GLN A 218 11.50 12.59 2.04
C GLN A 218 12.55 11.47 1.93
N TYR A 219 12.20 10.26 2.38
CA TYR A 219 13.10 9.12 2.29
C TYR A 219 13.34 8.72 0.82
N ALA A 220 12.29 8.59 0.01
CA ALA A 220 12.40 8.29 -1.42
C ALA A 220 13.25 9.32 -2.17
N TRP A 221 13.06 10.61 -1.87
CA TRP A 221 13.89 11.68 -2.43
C TRP A 221 15.36 11.52 -2.02
N SER A 222 15.65 11.21 -0.75
CA SER A 222 17.02 11.03 -0.25
C SER A 222 17.84 10.00 -1.06
N PHE A 223 17.22 8.90 -1.49
CA PHE A 223 17.90 7.84 -2.24
C PHE A 223 17.85 8.05 -3.76
N GLY A 224 16.72 8.52 -4.28
CA GLY A 224 16.55 8.73 -5.72
C GLY A 224 17.31 9.94 -6.26
N HIS A 225 17.57 10.93 -5.40
CA HIS A 225 18.05 12.24 -5.83
C HIS A 225 19.56 12.29 -6.11
N GLU A 226 20.40 11.56 -5.38
CA GLU A 226 21.85 11.79 -5.39
C GLU A 226 22.63 11.24 -6.61
N ASN A 227 21.97 10.68 -7.64
CA ASN A 227 22.65 9.99 -8.77
C ASN A 227 23.69 8.95 -8.28
N ARG A 228 23.44 8.35 -7.10
CA ARG A 228 24.27 7.26 -6.58
C ARG A 228 24.19 6.09 -7.55
N ARG A 229 25.33 5.45 -7.81
CA ARG A 229 25.39 4.29 -8.71
C ARG A 229 24.73 3.11 -8.02
N VAL A 230 23.66 2.62 -8.61
CA VAL A 230 23.01 1.37 -8.19
C VAL A 230 23.84 0.19 -8.69
N ASP A 231 24.21 -0.72 -7.79
CA ASP A 231 24.75 -2.01 -8.17
C ASP A 231 23.60 -3.00 -8.39
N TRP A 232 23.39 -3.38 -9.65
CA TRP A 232 22.32 -4.30 -10.06
C TRP A 232 22.69 -5.77 -9.93
N ARG A 233 23.90 -6.10 -9.47
CA ARG A 233 24.28 -7.50 -9.25
C ARG A 233 23.36 -8.14 -8.22
N VAL A 234 23.04 -9.41 -8.47
CA VAL A 234 22.24 -10.27 -7.60
C VAL A 234 23.14 -11.44 -7.24
N ASP A 235 23.89 -11.26 -6.16
CA ASP A 235 24.80 -12.28 -5.63
C ASP A 235 24.07 -13.13 -4.59
N GLY A 236 24.38 -14.43 -4.52
CA GLY A 236 23.79 -15.36 -3.55
C GLY A 236 22.58 -16.13 -4.06
N SER A 237 21.85 -16.75 -3.13
CA SER A 237 20.69 -17.57 -3.45
C SER A 237 19.42 -16.72 -3.60
N LYS A 238 18.34 -17.34 -4.08
CA LYS A 238 17.02 -16.70 -4.13
C LYS A 238 16.09 -17.44 -3.19
N ASP A 239 15.39 -16.67 -2.36
CA ASP A 239 14.19 -17.15 -1.69
C ASP A 239 13.00 -16.89 -2.63
N GLU A 240 12.50 -17.95 -3.25
CA GLU A 240 11.41 -17.85 -4.22
C GLU A 240 10.13 -17.29 -3.59
N ALA A 241 9.81 -17.66 -2.34
CA ALA A 241 8.61 -17.16 -1.66
C ALA A 241 8.71 -15.66 -1.37
N ALA A 242 9.85 -15.20 -0.86
CA ALA A 242 10.08 -13.78 -0.61
C ALA A 242 10.14 -12.98 -1.92
N LEU A 243 10.83 -13.49 -2.95
CA LEU A 243 10.93 -12.80 -4.24
C LEU A 243 9.57 -12.72 -4.96
N GLU A 244 8.75 -13.77 -4.88
CA GLU A 244 7.38 -13.76 -5.39
C GLU A 244 6.49 -12.79 -4.62
N THR A 245 6.60 -12.73 -3.28
CA THR A 245 5.86 -11.76 -2.46
C THR A 245 6.08 -10.32 -2.95
N LEU A 246 7.30 -9.97 -3.34
CA LEU A 246 7.61 -8.65 -3.90
C LEU A 246 6.94 -8.39 -5.26
N GLN A 247 6.50 -9.42 -5.98
CA GLN A 247 5.73 -9.27 -7.23
C GLN A 247 4.31 -8.76 -7.01
N SER A 248 3.83 -8.68 -5.77
CA SER A 248 2.56 -8.04 -5.43
C SER A 248 2.47 -6.60 -5.93
N ILE A 249 3.61 -5.90 -6.12
CA ILE A 249 3.66 -4.56 -6.72
C ILE A 249 3.09 -4.50 -8.15
N PHE A 250 3.09 -5.63 -8.87
CA PHE A 250 2.53 -5.71 -10.22
C PHE A 250 1.01 -5.83 -10.21
N PHE A 251 0.41 -6.18 -9.07
CA PHE A 251 -1.04 -6.23 -8.93
C PHE A 251 -1.59 -4.86 -8.57
N THR A 252 -1.81 -4.07 -9.61
CA THR A 252 -2.37 -2.72 -9.54
C THR A 252 -3.53 -2.58 -10.52
N TYR A 253 -4.32 -1.52 -10.36
CA TYR A 253 -5.39 -1.20 -11.29
C TYR A 253 -4.83 -0.90 -12.69
N THR A 254 -5.53 -1.39 -13.71
CA THR A 254 -5.18 -1.29 -15.12
C THR A 254 -5.76 -0.03 -15.76
N ASN A 255 -6.97 0.38 -15.39
CA ASN A 255 -7.55 1.64 -15.83
C ASN A 255 -7.12 2.80 -14.92
N ALA A 256 -6.26 3.67 -15.45
CA ALA A 256 -5.76 4.85 -14.72
C ALA A 256 -6.86 5.81 -14.21
N GLU A 257 -8.07 5.76 -14.78
CA GLU A 257 -9.21 6.56 -14.34
C GLU A 257 -10.05 5.86 -13.25
N PHE A 258 -9.91 4.55 -13.07
CA PHE A 258 -10.75 3.76 -12.16
C PHE A 258 -10.78 4.29 -10.71
N PRO A 259 -9.65 4.68 -10.09
CA PRO A 259 -9.67 5.24 -8.74
C PRO A 259 -10.53 6.51 -8.64
N ALA A 260 -10.56 7.33 -9.71
CA ALA A 260 -11.32 8.57 -9.73
C ALA A 260 -12.83 8.36 -9.96
N LEU A 261 -13.25 7.18 -10.44
CA LEU A 261 -14.66 6.78 -10.56
C LEU A 261 -15.30 6.44 -9.21
N GLY A 262 -14.48 6.10 -8.21
CA GLY A 262 -14.92 5.76 -6.87
C GLY A 262 -15.51 6.95 -6.13
N LYS A 263 -16.50 6.68 -5.29
CA LYS A 263 -17.09 7.69 -4.40
C LYS A 263 -16.61 7.46 -2.97
N THR A 264 -16.02 8.48 -2.37
CA THR A 264 -15.72 8.49 -0.93
C THR A 264 -16.87 9.13 -0.15
N ARG A 265 -17.25 8.47 0.93
CA ARG A 265 -18.23 8.93 1.92
C ARG A 265 -17.70 8.56 3.31
N SER A 266 -18.38 9.05 4.34
CA SER A 266 -18.02 8.73 5.72
C SER A 266 -19.25 8.33 6.52
N VAL A 267 -19.04 7.46 7.51
CA VAL A 267 -20.06 7.04 8.49
C VAL A 267 -19.61 7.36 9.90
N LEU A 268 -20.54 7.72 10.77
CA LEU A 268 -20.26 7.89 12.20
C LEU A 268 -20.08 6.51 12.84
N ILE A 269 -18.97 6.30 13.54
CA ILE A 269 -18.72 5.07 14.30
C ILE A 269 -19.17 5.32 15.76
N PRO A 270 -20.12 4.53 16.28
CA PRO A 270 -20.67 4.74 17.62
C PRO A 270 -19.62 4.73 18.74
N ALA A 271 -18.65 3.81 18.68
CA ALA A 271 -17.64 3.64 19.73
C ALA A 271 -16.71 4.86 19.90
N THR A 272 -16.45 5.58 18.82
CA THR A 272 -15.50 6.70 18.80
C THR A 272 -16.18 8.07 18.69
N GLY A 273 -17.44 8.12 18.22
CA GLY A 273 -18.13 9.35 17.86
C GLY A 273 -17.51 10.08 16.66
N LYS A 274 -16.62 9.41 15.91
CA LYS A 274 -15.90 9.99 14.76
C LYS A 274 -16.38 9.41 13.45
N LYS A 275 -16.06 10.10 12.35
CA LYS A 275 -16.40 9.66 11.01
C LYS A 275 -15.29 8.80 10.42
N LEU A 276 -15.61 7.57 10.03
CA LEU A 276 -14.72 6.72 9.24
C LEU A 276 -15.03 6.91 7.75
N ASP A 277 -14.00 7.20 6.96
CA ASP A 277 -14.10 7.25 5.51
C ASP A 277 -14.09 5.85 4.89
N PHE A 278 -14.89 5.67 3.85
CA PHE A 278 -14.93 4.47 3.02
C PHE A 278 -15.09 4.87 1.56
N THR A 279 -14.63 4.02 0.64
CA THR A 279 -14.73 4.27 -0.81
C THR A 279 -15.45 3.13 -1.50
N PHE A 280 -16.33 3.43 -2.44
CA PHE A 280 -17.12 2.41 -3.10
C PHE A 280 -17.36 2.71 -4.58
N TRP A 281 -17.63 1.64 -5.34
CA TRP A 281 -18.04 1.67 -6.73
C TRP A 281 -19.31 0.83 -6.88
N LEU A 282 -20.48 1.46 -7.06
CA LEU A 282 -21.72 0.70 -7.27
C LEU A 282 -21.93 0.41 -8.76
N GLN A 283 -22.28 -0.83 -9.08
CA GLN A 283 -22.84 -1.17 -10.40
C GLN A 283 -24.08 -0.34 -10.68
N PRO A 284 -24.37 0.09 -11.92
CA PRO A 284 -25.51 0.96 -12.23
C PRO A 284 -26.87 0.46 -11.69
N GLY A 285 -27.08 -0.85 -11.68
CA GLY A 285 -28.29 -1.50 -11.17
C GLY A 285 -28.14 -2.10 -9.77
N HIS A 286 -29.04 -3.02 -9.45
CA HIS A 286 -28.98 -3.83 -8.24
C HIS A 286 -27.98 -4.98 -8.43
N ALA A 287 -26.95 -5.05 -7.60
CA ALA A 287 -25.84 -6.00 -7.75
C ALA A 287 -25.27 -6.43 -6.40
N PRO A 288 -24.63 -7.61 -6.30
CA PRO A 288 -23.94 -8.04 -5.10
C PRO A 288 -22.86 -7.04 -4.66
N VAL A 289 -22.69 -6.90 -3.34
CA VAL A 289 -21.74 -5.97 -2.72
C VAL A 289 -20.62 -6.77 -2.09
N VAL A 290 -19.38 -6.37 -2.37
CA VAL A 290 -18.19 -7.00 -1.80
C VAL A 290 -17.48 -5.99 -0.91
N TYR A 291 -17.50 -6.25 0.39
CA TYR A 291 -16.79 -5.45 1.38
C TYR A 291 -15.35 -5.94 1.48
N LEU A 292 -14.41 -5.10 1.05
CA LEU A 292 -12.98 -5.39 1.05
C LEU A 292 -12.33 -4.94 2.37
N VAL A 293 -11.65 -5.88 3.02
CA VAL A 293 -10.88 -5.65 4.24
C VAL A 293 -9.39 -5.90 3.96
N PRO A 294 -8.56 -4.85 4.00
CA PRO A 294 -7.18 -4.98 3.55
C PRO A 294 -6.26 -5.58 4.62
N GLY A 295 -5.08 -6.01 4.16
CA GLY A 295 -3.98 -6.55 4.98
C GLY A 295 -3.36 -5.55 5.95
N PHE A 296 -2.28 -5.98 6.61
CA PHE A 296 -1.64 -5.26 7.72
C PHE A 296 -1.17 -3.85 7.31
N GLY A 297 -1.83 -2.81 7.86
CA GLY A 297 -1.48 -1.41 7.64
C GLY A 297 -1.93 -0.80 6.31
N ALA A 298 -2.57 -1.57 5.44
CA ALA A 298 -2.99 -1.06 4.13
C ALA A 298 -4.21 -0.12 4.23
N HIS A 299 -4.24 0.87 3.34
CA HIS A 299 -5.31 1.87 3.24
C HIS A 299 -6.30 1.53 2.12
N ARG A 300 -7.56 1.99 2.24
CA ARG A 300 -8.63 1.81 1.23
C ARG A 300 -8.34 2.34 -0.19
N LEU A 301 -7.23 3.05 -0.37
CA LEU A 301 -6.77 3.60 -1.66
C LEU A 301 -5.40 3.04 -2.10
N ALA A 302 -4.92 1.99 -1.42
CA ALA A 302 -3.69 1.30 -1.80
C ALA A 302 -3.82 0.63 -3.18
N GLY A 303 -2.69 0.32 -3.82
CA GLY A 303 -2.66 -0.25 -5.17
C GLY A 303 -3.44 -1.57 -5.28
N ASN A 304 -3.12 -2.54 -4.42
CA ASN A 304 -3.73 -3.87 -4.42
C ASN A 304 -5.23 -3.80 -4.09
N GLU A 305 -5.62 -2.92 -3.16
CA GLU A 305 -7.02 -2.69 -2.80
C GLU A 305 -7.83 -2.16 -4.00
N LEU A 306 -7.27 -1.18 -4.73
CA LEU A 306 -7.88 -0.64 -5.93
C LEU A 306 -7.89 -1.64 -7.10
N ALA A 307 -6.89 -2.52 -7.19
CA ALA A 307 -6.83 -3.58 -8.18
C ALA A 307 -7.93 -4.64 -7.95
N LEU A 308 -8.14 -5.05 -6.70
CA LEU A 308 -9.27 -5.92 -6.33
C LEU A 308 -10.60 -5.23 -6.60
N ALA A 309 -10.76 -3.98 -6.19
CA ALA A 309 -11.97 -3.22 -6.46
C ALA A 309 -12.24 -3.12 -7.98
N GLU A 310 -11.22 -2.88 -8.80
CA GLU A 310 -11.37 -2.86 -10.26
C GLU A 310 -11.79 -4.22 -10.81
N LEU A 311 -11.09 -5.29 -10.41
CA LEU A 311 -11.40 -6.66 -10.82
C LEU A 311 -12.86 -7.01 -10.53
N LEU A 312 -13.32 -6.70 -9.31
CA LEU A 312 -14.70 -6.94 -8.89
C LEU A 312 -15.70 -6.09 -9.67
N TYR A 313 -15.41 -4.80 -9.84
CA TYR A 313 -16.30 -3.90 -10.57
C TYR A 313 -16.44 -4.27 -12.05
N GLN A 314 -15.37 -4.72 -12.69
CA GLN A 314 -15.42 -5.19 -14.08
C GLN A 314 -16.24 -6.48 -14.24
N ASN A 315 -16.42 -7.25 -13.16
CA ASN A 315 -17.13 -8.53 -13.15
C ASN A 315 -18.50 -8.44 -12.45
N GLY A 316 -19.12 -7.26 -12.42
CA GLY A 316 -20.52 -7.10 -12.00
C GLY A 316 -20.75 -7.00 -10.49
N PHE A 317 -19.70 -6.87 -9.68
CA PHE A 317 -19.80 -6.64 -8.24
C PHE A 317 -19.69 -5.15 -7.89
N SER A 318 -20.24 -4.77 -6.74
CA SER A 318 -20.08 -3.43 -6.18
C SER A 318 -19.07 -3.45 -5.03
N PRO A 319 -17.78 -3.12 -5.25
CA PRO A 319 -16.78 -3.12 -4.19
C PRO A 319 -16.95 -1.93 -3.22
N VAL A 320 -16.68 -2.20 -1.95
CA VAL A 320 -16.65 -1.23 -0.85
C VAL A 320 -15.36 -1.44 -0.05
N CYS A 321 -14.48 -0.44 -0.04
CA CYS A 321 -13.16 -0.50 0.56
C CYS A 321 -13.11 0.30 1.87
N ILE A 322 -12.51 -0.31 2.90
CA ILE A 322 -12.14 0.34 4.17
C ILE A 322 -10.63 0.22 4.40
N SER A 323 -10.10 1.00 5.35
CA SER A 323 -8.70 0.89 5.75
C SER A 323 -8.50 -0.17 6.82
N SER A 324 -7.30 -0.76 6.86
CA SER A 324 -6.89 -1.78 7.83
C SER A 324 -7.05 -1.29 9.27
N THR A 325 -7.39 -2.18 10.19
CA THR A 325 -7.40 -1.90 11.64
C THR A 325 -6.03 -1.49 12.20
N PHE A 326 -4.97 -1.69 11.42
CA PHE A 326 -3.59 -1.34 11.74
C PHE A 326 -3.14 -0.04 11.05
N HIS A 327 -4.02 0.62 10.27
CA HIS A 327 -3.74 1.90 9.64
C HIS A 327 -4.32 3.05 10.50
N PRO A 328 -3.61 4.18 10.68
CA PRO A 328 -4.08 5.31 11.49
C PRO A 328 -5.47 5.86 11.11
N GLU A 329 -5.87 5.80 9.82
CA GLU A 329 -7.23 6.20 9.39
C GLU A 329 -8.30 5.41 10.16
N PHE A 330 -8.19 4.08 10.25
CA PHE A 330 -9.13 3.24 10.98
C PHE A 330 -8.92 3.39 12.50
N MET A 331 -7.68 3.32 12.95
CA MET A 331 -7.35 3.37 14.37
C MET A 331 -7.86 4.64 15.05
N GLU A 332 -7.79 5.79 14.38
CA GLU A 332 -8.24 7.06 14.96
C GLU A 332 -9.76 7.25 14.92
N HIS A 333 -10.47 6.59 14.00
CA HIS A 333 -11.87 6.88 13.68
C HIS A 333 -12.83 5.73 14.00
N ALA A 334 -12.37 4.49 14.05
CA ALA A 334 -13.23 3.31 14.15
C ALA A 334 -12.85 2.34 15.28
N SER A 335 -11.56 2.30 15.68
CA SER A 335 -11.13 1.43 16.78
C SER A 335 -11.74 1.82 18.13
N SER A 336 -12.24 0.83 18.85
CA SER A 336 -12.76 0.99 20.22
C SER A 336 -11.65 0.95 21.28
N THR A 337 -10.42 0.63 20.89
CA THR A 337 -9.21 0.65 21.73
C THR A 337 -8.16 1.62 21.19
N ASP A 338 -7.29 2.10 22.09
CA ASP A 338 -6.24 3.05 21.74
C ASP A 338 -5.07 2.41 20.96
N LEU A 339 -4.85 1.10 21.11
CA LEU A 339 -3.90 0.33 20.31
C LEU A 339 -4.53 -0.97 19.78
N PRO A 340 -4.10 -1.43 18.58
CA PRO A 340 -4.39 -2.78 18.10
C PRO A 340 -3.60 -3.80 18.91
N SER A 341 -4.26 -4.53 19.81
CA SER A 341 -3.60 -5.44 20.76
C SER A 341 -4.24 -6.84 20.71
N TYR A 342 -5.56 -6.91 20.89
CA TYR A 342 -6.32 -8.16 20.89
C TYR A 342 -7.21 -8.30 19.63
N PRO A 343 -6.91 -9.23 18.70
CA PRO A 343 -7.61 -9.31 17.42
C PRO A 343 -9.14 -9.42 17.48
N PRO A 344 -9.76 -10.14 18.43
CA PRO A 344 -11.23 -10.21 18.52
C PRO A 344 -11.91 -8.84 18.66
N VAL A 345 -11.25 -7.88 19.34
CA VAL A 345 -11.74 -6.50 19.44
C VAL A 345 -11.68 -5.82 18.07
N GLY A 346 -10.56 -5.94 17.37
CA GLY A 346 -10.40 -5.38 16.03
C GLY A 346 -11.38 -5.96 15.01
N VAL A 347 -11.65 -7.28 15.06
CA VAL A 347 -12.66 -7.93 14.21
C VAL A 347 -14.05 -7.36 14.48
N ARG A 348 -14.40 -7.15 15.76
CA ARG A 348 -15.68 -6.54 16.13
C ARG A 348 -15.80 -5.10 15.62
N ASP A 349 -14.73 -4.31 15.71
CA ASP A 349 -14.69 -2.93 15.21
C ASP A 349 -14.90 -2.90 13.69
N VAL A 350 -14.27 -3.80 12.93
CA VAL A 350 -14.50 -3.96 11.48
C VAL A 350 -15.96 -4.29 11.21
N HIS A 351 -16.54 -5.26 11.93
CA HIS A 351 -17.93 -5.67 11.73
C HIS A 351 -18.92 -4.52 11.99
N VAL A 352 -18.69 -3.74 13.04
CA VAL A 352 -19.49 -2.54 13.35
C VAL A 352 -19.32 -1.48 12.26
N ALA A 353 -18.10 -1.21 11.83
CA ALA A 353 -17.83 -0.23 10.76
C ALA A 353 -18.56 -0.61 9.45
N LEU A 354 -18.41 -1.87 9.01
CA LEU A 354 -19.08 -2.38 7.82
C LEU A 354 -20.62 -2.33 7.95
N THR A 355 -21.14 -2.59 9.15
CA THR A 355 -22.59 -2.45 9.42
C THR A 355 -23.07 -1.01 9.24
N GLN A 356 -22.32 -0.02 9.74
CA GLN A 356 -22.70 1.39 9.55
C GLN A 356 -22.59 1.79 8.07
N ILE A 357 -21.58 1.28 7.37
CA ILE A 357 -21.39 1.53 5.93
C ILE A 357 -22.55 0.95 5.12
N ASP A 358 -22.93 -0.31 5.35
CA ASP A 358 -24.05 -0.96 4.63
C ASP A 358 -25.36 -0.20 4.84
N ARG A 359 -25.69 0.14 6.09
CA ARG A 359 -26.88 0.96 6.40
C ARG A 359 -26.84 2.30 5.68
N ARG A 360 -25.69 2.98 5.69
CA ARG A 360 -25.54 4.26 5.00
C ARG A 360 -25.67 4.14 3.49
N LEU A 361 -25.17 3.06 2.90
CA LEU A 361 -25.29 2.80 1.48
C LEU A 361 -26.73 2.47 1.09
N GLU A 362 -27.46 1.68 1.88
CA GLU A 362 -28.90 1.43 1.65
C GLU A 362 -29.73 2.71 1.77
N GLU A 363 -29.44 3.58 2.74
CA GLU A 363 -30.09 4.89 2.84
C GLU A 363 -29.87 5.77 1.61
N LEU A 364 -28.63 5.80 1.09
CA LEU A 364 -28.25 6.65 -0.03
C LEU A 364 -28.67 6.07 -1.38
N TYR A 365 -28.75 4.75 -1.48
CA TYR A 365 -28.99 4.00 -2.71
C TYR A 365 -30.00 2.86 -2.48
N PRO A 366 -31.26 3.18 -2.12
CA PRO A 366 -32.25 2.16 -1.78
C PRO A 366 -32.42 1.13 -2.88
N HIS A 367 -32.49 -0.16 -2.50
CA HIS A 367 -32.71 -1.29 -3.39
C HIS A 367 -31.60 -1.52 -4.44
N ARG A 368 -30.41 -0.93 -4.27
CA ARG A 368 -29.26 -1.19 -5.15
C ARG A 368 -28.30 -2.26 -4.62
N LEU A 369 -28.33 -2.54 -3.31
CA LEU A 369 -27.38 -3.44 -2.69
C LEU A 369 -27.92 -4.88 -2.66
N GLY A 370 -27.18 -5.78 -3.30
CA GLY A 370 -27.46 -7.21 -3.41
C GLY A 370 -26.88 -8.06 -2.31
N ALA A 371 -26.69 -9.36 -2.58
CA ALA A 371 -26.02 -10.27 -1.63
C ALA A 371 -24.68 -9.66 -1.13
N ARG A 372 -24.38 -9.85 0.15
CA ARG A 372 -23.22 -9.24 0.81
C ARG A 372 -22.11 -10.27 0.96
N ALA A 373 -20.95 -9.97 0.39
CA ALA A 373 -19.73 -10.74 0.62
C ALA A 373 -18.72 -9.94 1.45
N LEU A 374 -18.03 -10.63 2.35
CA LEU A 374 -16.83 -10.11 3.02
C LEU A 374 -15.61 -10.73 2.35
N MET A 375 -14.72 -9.92 1.82
CA MET A 375 -13.48 -10.37 1.20
C MET A 375 -12.29 -9.70 1.88
N GLY A 376 -11.42 -10.50 2.46
CA GLY A 376 -10.20 -10.04 3.09
C GLY A 376 -8.97 -10.64 2.45
N TYR A 377 -7.86 -9.90 2.47
CA TYR A 377 -6.54 -10.43 2.13
C TYR A 377 -5.55 -10.26 3.29
N SER A 378 -4.58 -11.17 3.43
CA SER A 378 -3.57 -11.14 4.49
C SER A 378 -4.24 -11.03 5.88
N MET A 379 -3.87 -10.05 6.70
CA MET A 379 -4.52 -9.81 8.01
C MET A 379 -6.04 -9.58 7.90
N GLY A 380 -6.54 -8.98 6.82
CA GLY A 380 -7.97 -8.85 6.56
C GLY A 380 -8.65 -10.19 6.28
N ALA A 381 -7.93 -11.16 5.72
CA ALA A 381 -8.41 -12.52 5.52
C ALA A 381 -8.51 -13.29 6.84
N PHE A 382 -7.54 -13.12 7.75
CA PHE A 382 -7.67 -13.62 9.13
C PHE A 382 -8.92 -13.05 9.81
N GLN A 383 -9.14 -11.74 9.71
CA GLN A 383 -10.34 -11.10 10.27
C GLN A 383 -11.64 -11.62 9.64
N THR A 384 -11.60 -11.92 8.34
CA THR A 384 -12.74 -12.49 7.60
C THR A 384 -13.08 -13.89 8.11
N LEU A 385 -12.09 -14.77 8.26
CA LEU A 385 -12.29 -16.12 8.80
C LEU A 385 -12.72 -16.10 10.27
N PHE A 386 -12.10 -15.24 11.08
CA PHE A 386 -12.49 -15.07 12.48
C PHE A 386 -13.96 -14.62 12.62
N LEU A 387 -14.38 -13.65 11.79
CA LEU A 387 -15.77 -13.21 11.75
C LEU A 387 -16.71 -14.33 11.30
N ALA A 388 -16.31 -15.11 10.30
CA ALA A 388 -17.09 -16.25 9.80
C ALA A 388 -17.28 -17.34 10.86
N ALA A 389 -16.25 -17.61 11.67
CA ALA A 389 -16.29 -18.56 12.79
C ALA A 389 -17.20 -18.08 13.93
N THR A 390 -17.22 -16.77 14.19
CA THR A 390 -17.94 -16.17 15.34
C THR A 390 -19.30 -15.59 14.97
N ALA A 391 -19.73 -15.68 13.71
CA ALA A 391 -20.97 -15.08 13.23
C ALA A 391 -22.22 -15.65 13.92
N ALA A 392 -22.23 -16.94 14.26
CA ALA A 392 -23.37 -17.61 14.87
C ALA A 392 -23.62 -17.18 16.32
N THR A 393 -22.60 -16.68 17.02
CA THR A 393 -22.67 -16.29 18.44
C THR A 393 -22.87 -14.78 18.64
N ASN A 394 -23.07 -14.03 17.55
CA ASN A 394 -23.18 -12.59 17.60
C ASN A 394 -24.65 -12.13 17.69
N ASP A 395 -25.13 -11.92 18.91
CA ASP A 395 -26.52 -11.49 19.19
C ASP A 395 -26.82 -10.02 18.83
N THR A 396 -25.80 -9.27 18.40
CA THR A 396 -25.97 -7.86 18.01
C THR A 396 -26.54 -7.79 16.58
N PRO A 397 -27.45 -6.86 16.25
CA PRO A 397 -28.02 -6.72 14.90
C PRO A 397 -27.01 -6.10 13.91
N LEU A 398 -25.90 -6.79 13.71
CA LEU A 398 -24.83 -6.45 12.77
C LEU A 398 -25.10 -7.07 11.40
N LEU A 399 -24.38 -6.55 10.40
CA LEU A 399 -24.46 -7.00 9.02
C LEU A 399 -24.18 -8.50 8.91
N LYS A 400 -25.03 -9.25 8.21
CA LYS A 400 -24.77 -10.65 7.86
C LYS A 400 -24.18 -10.72 6.45
N PHE A 401 -23.28 -11.67 6.25
CA PHE A 401 -22.66 -11.92 4.95
C PHE A 401 -23.12 -13.27 4.40
N ASP A 402 -23.42 -13.28 3.11
CA ASP A 402 -23.79 -14.46 2.33
C ASP A 402 -22.57 -15.25 1.85
N ARG A 403 -21.38 -14.63 1.85
CA ARG A 403 -20.10 -15.22 1.42
C ARG A 403 -18.92 -14.60 2.16
N TYR A 404 -17.95 -15.42 2.48
CA TYR A 404 -16.65 -15.03 3.05
C TYR A 404 -15.54 -15.49 2.12
N VAL A 405 -14.66 -14.59 1.69
CA VAL A 405 -13.50 -14.91 0.86
C VAL A 405 -12.22 -14.48 1.57
N ALA A 406 -11.33 -15.42 1.83
CA ALA A 406 -10.07 -15.20 2.53
C ALA A 406 -8.89 -15.49 1.60
N ILE A 407 -8.09 -14.47 1.30
CA ILE A 407 -6.93 -14.56 0.41
C ILE A 407 -5.64 -14.47 1.24
N ASP A 408 -4.79 -15.49 1.20
CA ASP A 408 -3.51 -15.58 1.93
C ASP A 408 -3.65 -15.24 3.43
N ALA A 409 -4.64 -15.84 4.10
CA ALA A 409 -4.86 -15.61 5.53
C ALA A 409 -3.75 -16.24 6.38
N PRO A 410 -3.13 -15.51 7.34
CA PRO A 410 -2.36 -16.19 8.37
C PRO A 410 -3.30 -17.08 9.19
N VAL A 411 -2.85 -18.29 9.53
CA VAL A 411 -3.60 -19.21 10.40
C VAL A 411 -3.27 -18.96 11.87
N ARG A 412 -1.99 -18.74 12.16
CA ARG A 412 -1.44 -18.41 13.48
C ARG A 412 -0.68 -17.10 13.44
N LEU A 413 -1.18 -16.09 14.15
CA LEU A 413 -0.54 -14.77 14.13
C LEU A 413 0.87 -14.80 14.75
N GLN A 414 1.10 -15.61 15.78
CA GLN A 414 2.43 -15.73 16.41
C GLN A 414 3.50 -16.27 15.45
N TYR A 415 3.13 -17.25 14.59
CA TYR A 415 4.02 -17.78 13.56
C TYR A 415 4.35 -16.69 12.53
N CYS A 416 3.33 -15.99 12.05
CA CYS A 416 3.48 -14.86 11.14
C CYS A 416 4.40 -13.79 11.71
N VAL A 417 4.13 -13.30 12.93
CA VAL A 417 4.93 -12.28 13.65
C VAL A 417 6.41 -12.68 13.74
N THR A 418 6.68 -13.94 14.08
CA THR A 418 8.05 -14.44 14.15
C THR A 418 8.77 -14.36 12.80
N ASN A 419 8.11 -14.77 11.72
CA ASN A 419 8.72 -14.75 10.38
C ASN A 419 8.94 -13.34 9.86
N VAL A 420 8.01 -12.40 10.05
CA VAL A 420 8.21 -11.01 9.61
C VAL A 420 9.31 -10.29 10.40
N ASP A 421 9.46 -10.57 11.70
CA ASP A 421 10.57 -10.05 12.51
C ASP A 421 11.92 -10.63 12.05
N GLN A 422 11.98 -11.94 11.75
CA GLN A 422 13.17 -12.58 11.17
C GLN A 422 13.53 -11.98 9.80
N PHE A 423 12.54 -11.70 8.97
CA PHE A 423 12.74 -11.11 7.65
C PHE A 423 13.39 -9.73 7.74
N TYR A 424 12.99 -8.89 8.71
CA TYR A 424 13.65 -7.61 8.96
C TYR A 424 15.11 -7.77 9.41
N GLN A 425 15.42 -8.86 10.12
CA GLN A 425 16.77 -9.19 10.58
C GLN A 425 17.64 -9.87 9.52
N ALA A 426 17.12 -10.19 8.32
CA ALA A 426 17.87 -10.86 7.26
C ALA A 426 19.26 -10.24 6.96
N PRO A 427 19.46 -8.91 6.98
CA PRO A 427 20.78 -8.32 6.73
C PRO A 427 21.85 -8.67 7.78
N LEU A 428 21.49 -9.25 8.93
CA LEU A 428 22.45 -9.75 9.91
C LEU A 428 23.29 -10.90 9.38
N ALA A 429 22.82 -11.61 8.35
CA ALA A 429 23.58 -12.64 7.65
C ALA A 429 24.76 -12.08 6.82
N TRP A 430 24.74 -10.79 6.47
CA TRP A 430 25.89 -10.15 5.83
C TRP A 430 27.02 -9.87 6.83
N PRO A 431 28.30 -9.89 6.39
CA PRO A 431 29.42 -9.44 7.20
C PRO A 431 29.16 -8.03 7.77
N ALA A 432 29.45 -7.82 9.05
CA ALA A 432 29.13 -6.57 9.74
C ALA A 432 29.73 -5.31 9.06
N GLY A 433 30.92 -5.44 8.45
CA GLY A 433 31.58 -4.35 7.73
C GLY A 433 30.95 -3.98 6.37
N GLU A 434 30.14 -4.86 5.78
CA GLU A 434 29.48 -4.68 4.47
C GLU A 434 27.97 -4.42 4.59
N ARG A 435 27.40 -4.71 5.77
CA ARG A 435 25.94 -4.67 6.02
C ARG A 435 25.32 -3.32 5.64
N THR A 436 25.91 -2.21 6.08
CA THR A 436 25.36 -0.86 5.81
C THR A 436 25.34 -0.54 4.32
N SER A 437 26.44 -0.83 3.60
CA SER A 437 26.50 -0.60 2.15
C SER A 437 25.55 -1.51 1.37
N ASN A 438 25.35 -2.75 1.82
CA ASN A 438 24.43 -3.67 1.17
C ASN A 438 22.97 -3.24 1.38
N ILE A 439 22.60 -2.83 2.60
CA ILE A 439 21.29 -2.22 2.88
C ILE A 439 21.08 -0.97 2.02
N GLU A 440 22.08 -0.08 1.97
CA GLU A 440 22.00 1.14 1.15
C GLU A 440 21.78 0.80 -0.34
N ASN A 441 22.56 -0.13 -0.89
CA ASN A 441 22.39 -0.55 -2.28
C ASN A 441 21.01 -1.20 -2.54
N THR A 442 20.50 -1.97 -1.58
CA THR A 442 19.15 -2.55 -1.65
C THR A 442 18.08 -1.46 -1.79
N LEU A 443 18.18 -0.40 -0.97
CA LEU A 443 17.25 0.73 -1.02
C LEU A 443 17.43 1.57 -2.29
N LEU A 444 18.66 1.68 -2.81
CA LEU A 444 18.94 2.31 -4.10
C LEU A 444 18.31 1.54 -5.28
N LYS A 445 18.35 0.20 -5.26
CA LYS A 445 17.63 -0.64 -6.23
C LYS A 445 16.13 -0.35 -6.18
N VAL A 446 15.52 -0.30 -4.99
CA VAL A 446 14.10 0.05 -4.81
C VAL A 446 13.79 1.44 -5.37
N ALA A 447 14.60 2.45 -5.04
CA ALA A 447 14.40 3.81 -5.54
C ALA A 447 14.49 3.88 -7.07
N ALA A 448 15.44 3.15 -7.68
CA ALA A 448 15.59 3.09 -9.13
C ALA A 448 14.43 2.36 -9.82
N LEU A 449 13.93 1.26 -9.23
CA LEU A 449 12.73 0.56 -9.71
C LEU A 449 11.47 1.42 -9.56
N GLY A 450 11.37 2.25 -8.53
CA GLY A 450 10.28 3.22 -8.39
C GLY A 450 10.31 4.31 -9.46
N ALA A 451 11.50 4.81 -9.79
CA ALA A 451 11.68 5.82 -10.85
C ALA A 451 11.45 5.25 -12.26
N ARG A 452 11.78 3.97 -12.48
CA ARG A 452 11.57 3.25 -13.73
C ARG A 452 10.90 1.89 -13.43
N PRO A 453 9.56 1.88 -13.28
CA PRO A 453 8.83 0.67 -12.96
C PRO A 453 9.13 -0.45 -13.96
N PRO A 454 9.45 -1.67 -13.49
CA PRO A 454 9.66 -2.79 -14.38
C PRO A 454 8.38 -3.16 -15.13
N ALA A 455 8.52 -3.78 -16.30
CA ALA A 455 7.37 -4.31 -17.03
C ALA A 455 6.67 -5.39 -16.18
N PRO A 456 5.33 -5.50 -16.25
CA PRO A 456 4.60 -6.56 -15.54
C PRO A 456 5.20 -7.95 -15.80
N GLY A 457 5.41 -8.73 -14.74
CA GLY A 457 6.00 -10.08 -14.81
C GLY A 457 7.52 -10.12 -14.91
N SER A 458 8.22 -8.97 -14.85
CA SER A 458 9.68 -8.96 -14.81
C SER A 458 10.20 -9.58 -13.50
N VAL A 459 11.33 -10.28 -13.58
CA VAL A 459 12.04 -10.77 -12.40
C VAL A 459 12.67 -9.59 -11.67
N LEU A 460 12.38 -9.45 -10.38
CA LEU A 460 12.95 -8.38 -9.56
C LEU A 460 14.42 -8.71 -9.19
N PRO A 461 15.32 -7.71 -9.21
CA PRO A 461 16.76 -7.92 -9.05
C PRO A 461 17.19 -7.98 -7.57
N PHE A 462 16.57 -8.88 -6.81
CA PHE A 462 16.84 -9.08 -5.38
C PHE A 462 17.24 -10.53 -5.08
N ASN A 463 18.23 -10.71 -4.21
CA ASN A 463 18.58 -12.01 -3.65
C ASN A 463 17.70 -12.37 -2.42
N ASP A 464 17.99 -13.49 -1.78
CA ASP A 464 17.33 -13.97 -0.56
C ASP A 464 17.28 -12.92 0.58
N ILE A 465 18.43 -12.36 0.96
CA ILE A 465 18.55 -11.41 2.07
C ILE A 465 17.83 -10.11 1.73
N GLU A 466 18.04 -9.57 0.52
CA GLU A 466 17.40 -8.35 0.05
C GLU A 466 15.87 -8.49 0.03
N SER A 467 15.35 -9.59 -0.52
CA SER A 467 13.90 -9.80 -0.64
C SER A 467 13.22 -9.96 0.72
N ARG A 468 13.77 -10.78 1.62
CA ARG A 468 13.29 -10.91 3.00
C ARG A 468 13.35 -9.58 3.73
N PHE A 469 14.47 -8.87 3.63
CA PHE A 469 14.65 -7.58 4.28
C PHE A 469 13.62 -6.54 3.82
N LEU A 470 13.35 -6.45 2.51
CA LEU A 470 12.37 -5.50 1.98
C LEU A 470 10.95 -5.77 2.46
N ILE A 471 10.55 -7.05 2.55
CA ILE A 471 9.26 -7.44 3.13
C ILE A 471 9.21 -7.06 4.61
N GLY A 472 10.22 -7.47 5.39
CA GLY A 472 10.31 -7.16 6.82
C GLY A 472 10.34 -5.65 7.09
N LEU A 473 11.01 -4.87 6.24
CA LEU A 473 11.04 -3.41 6.32
C LEU A 473 9.64 -2.81 6.10
N GLY A 474 8.86 -3.34 5.16
CA GLY A 474 7.46 -2.94 4.97
C GLY A 474 6.62 -3.11 6.26
N PHE A 475 6.68 -4.29 6.88
CA PHE A 475 6.02 -4.54 8.17
C PHE A 475 6.55 -3.63 9.28
N ARG A 476 7.86 -3.38 9.34
CA ARG A 476 8.50 -2.51 10.34
C ARG A 476 8.06 -1.05 10.21
N LEU A 477 7.89 -0.54 8.98
CA LEU A 477 7.38 0.81 8.73
C LEU A 477 5.91 0.95 9.14
N THR A 478 5.08 -0.07 8.86
CA THR A 478 3.70 -0.10 9.35
C THR A 478 3.66 -0.14 10.89
N LEU A 479 4.48 -0.98 11.51
CA LEU A 479 4.61 -1.03 12.98
C LEU A 479 5.00 0.33 13.56
N ARG A 480 5.94 1.03 12.91
CA ARG A 480 6.35 2.37 13.32
C ARG A 480 5.17 3.35 13.37
N ASP A 481 4.38 3.38 12.31
CA ASP A 481 3.23 4.29 12.23
C ASP A 481 2.10 3.87 13.19
N MET A 482 1.93 2.56 13.42
CA MET A 482 1.00 2.03 14.42
C MET A 482 1.39 2.46 15.84
N ILE A 483 2.65 2.24 16.26
CA ILE A 483 3.14 2.64 17.59
C ILE A 483 3.04 4.16 17.75
N PHE A 484 3.45 4.94 16.75
CA PHE A 484 3.37 6.39 16.85
C PHE A 484 1.92 6.87 17.00
N SER A 485 0.98 6.33 16.21
CA SER A 485 -0.44 6.68 16.28
C SER A 485 -1.08 6.24 17.60
N SER A 486 -0.76 5.03 18.10
CA SER A 486 -1.33 4.54 19.35
C SER A 486 -0.81 5.32 20.55
N GLN A 487 0.49 5.59 20.62
CA GLN A 487 1.09 6.33 21.75
C GLN A 487 0.73 7.82 21.76
N LEU A 488 0.29 8.38 20.62
CA LEU A 488 -0.35 9.70 20.60
C LEU A 488 -1.74 9.71 21.23
N ARG A 489 -2.48 8.58 21.20
CA ARG A 489 -3.80 8.44 21.83
C ARG A 489 -3.68 8.03 23.30
N HIS A 490 -2.80 7.07 23.57
CA HIS A 490 -2.58 6.51 24.89
C HIS A 490 -1.08 6.29 25.11
N ASN A 491 -0.43 7.30 25.69
CA ASN A 491 0.99 7.25 25.97
C ASN A 491 1.25 6.40 27.22
N GLN A 492 1.85 5.22 27.05
CA GLN A 492 2.17 4.29 28.14
C GLN A 492 3.51 4.61 28.82
N GLY A 493 4.21 5.68 28.41
CA GLY A 493 5.52 6.04 28.94
C GLY A 493 6.68 5.13 28.48
N VAL A 494 6.44 4.29 27.47
CA VAL A 494 7.44 3.35 26.93
C VAL A 494 8.49 4.07 26.08
N LEU A 495 8.07 5.08 25.31
CA LEU A 495 8.94 5.84 24.42
C LEU A 495 9.62 7.00 25.16
N LYS A 496 10.92 7.17 24.92
CA LYS A 496 11.75 8.19 25.54
C LYS A 496 11.64 9.54 24.83
N HIS A 497 11.50 9.53 23.50
CA HIS A 497 11.39 10.77 22.73
C HIS A 497 9.96 11.31 22.72
N PRO A 498 9.78 12.65 22.76
CA PRO A 498 8.46 13.25 22.73
C PRO A 498 7.76 13.01 21.38
N LEU A 499 6.48 12.65 21.44
CA LEU A 499 5.65 12.44 20.26
C LEU A 499 5.05 13.77 19.78
N LYS A 500 5.53 14.28 18.65
CA LYS A 500 5.01 15.52 18.04
C LYS A 500 4.69 15.28 16.57
N LYS A 501 3.44 15.56 16.15
CA LYS A 501 3.03 15.41 14.74
C LYS A 501 3.90 16.23 13.77
N SER A 502 4.44 17.36 14.24
CA SER A 502 5.32 18.27 13.47
C SER A 502 6.80 17.89 13.48
N ARG A 503 7.25 16.97 14.35
CA ARG A 503 8.65 16.52 14.42
C ARG A 503 8.68 15.08 14.89
N ARG A 504 8.93 14.15 13.97
CA ARG A 504 8.80 12.71 14.21
C ARG A 504 10.12 11.96 14.16
N ARG A 505 11.18 12.51 13.57
CA ARG A 505 12.42 11.77 13.28
C ARG A 505 12.97 10.98 14.47
N ALA A 506 13.22 11.63 15.60
CA ALA A 506 13.82 10.97 16.77
C ALA A 506 12.91 9.87 17.36
N ALA A 507 11.60 10.11 17.40
CA ALA A 507 10.63 9.10 17.82
C ALA A 507 10.57 7.94 16.82
N TYR A 508 10.65 8.22 15.51
CA TYR A 508 10.68 7.18 14.48
C TYR A 508 11.95 6.34 14.56
N GLU A 509 13.12 6.95 14.73
CA GLU A 509 14.39 6.25 14.92
C GLU A 509 14.38 5.35 16.17
N GLU A 510 13.76 5.79 17.27
CA GLU A 510 13.53 4.97 18.46
C GLU A 510 12.55 3.81 18.18
N ILE A 511 11.38 4.10 17.59
CA ILE A 511 10.34 3.10 17.35
C ILE A 511 10.82 2.01 16.39
N MET A 512 11.63 2.34 15.39
CA MET A 512 12.17 1.36 14.43
C MET A 512 13.04 0.27 15.08
N GLN A 513 13.50 0.48 16.33
CA GLN A 513 14.22 -0.53 17.12
C GLN A 513 13.31 -1.63 17.68
N TYR A 514 12.00 -1.39 17.79
CA TYR A 514 11.05 -2.35 18.34
C TYR A 514 10.59 -3.35 17.28
N SER A 515 10.62 -4.63 17.63
CA SER A 515 9.99 -5.71 16.86
C SER A 515 8.49 -5.82 17.08
N LEU A 516 7.80 -6.62 16.27
CA LEU A 516 6.38 -6.92 16.52
C LEU A 516 6.21 -7.69 17.85
N TRP A 517 7.14 -8.59 18.17
CA TRP A 517 7.20 -9.19 19.51
C TRP A 517 7.46 -8.15 20.61
N ASP A 518 8.40 -7.21 20.42
CA ASP A 518 8.57 -6.11 21.38
C ASP A 518 7.30 -5.27 21.53
N TYR A 519 6.55 -5.06 20.46
CA TYR A 519 5.27 -4.36 20.49
C TYR A 519 4.24 -5.09 21.36
N ILE A 520 4.13 -6.40 21.15
CA ILE A 520 3.25 -7.26 21.96
C ILE A 520 3.65 -7.17 23.42
N ASP A 521 4.93 -7.38 23.75
CA ASP A 521 5.40 -7.45 25.12
C ASP A 521 5.38 -6.10 25.86
N LYS A 522 5.80 -5.01 25.19
CA LYS A 522 6.02 -3.71 25.83
C LYS A 522 4.83 -2.77 25.73
N PHE A 523 3.94 -2.97 24.77
CA PHE A 523 2.79 -2.08 24.54
C PHE A 523 1.46 -2.82 24.69
N ALA A 524 1.24 -3.89 23.93
CA ALA A 524 -0.06 -4.58 23.89
C ALA A 524 -0.38 -5.31 25.20
N SER A 525 0.54 -6.14 25.71
CA SER A 525 0.33 -6.94 26.92
C SER A 525 0.01 -6.09 28.16
N PRO A 526 0.76 -5.01 28.48
CA PRO A 526 0.41 -4.16 29.61
C PRO A 526 -0.94 -3.44 29.43
N TYR A 527 -1.28 -3.06 28.19
CA TYR A 527 -2.54 -2.38 27.89
C TYR A 527 -3.76 -3.31 28.04
N ASP A 528 -3.66 -4.52 27.52
CA ASP A 528 -4.72 -5.53 27.59
C ASP A 528 -4.91 -6.02 29.03
N GLN A 529 -3.81 -6.23 29.77
CA GLN A 529 -3.86 -6.61 31.19
C GLN A 529 -4.62 -5.57 32.03
N ALA A 530 -4.37 -4.27 31.79
CA ALA A 530 -5.10 -3.18 32.47
C ALA A 530 -6.61 -3.18 32.15
N ARG A 531 -7.04 -3.87 31.09
CA ARG A 531 -8.43 -4.02 30.65
C ARG A 531 -9.02 -5.38 31.00
N GLY A 532 -8.32 -6.19 31.79
CA GLY A 532 -8.76 -7.53 32.20
C GLY A 532 -8.65 -8.59 31.11
N ILE A 533 -7.88 -8.34 30.05
CA ILE A 533 -7.57 -9.32 29.02
C ILE A 533 -6.14 -9.82 29.28
N ASP A 534 -6.02 -11.03 29.82
CA ASP A 534 -4.71 -11.62 30.08
C ASP A 534 -4.18 -12.33 28.82
N ILE A 535 -3.58 -11.57 27.92
CA ILE A 535 -2.95 -12.15 26.72
C ILE A 535 -1.66 -12.92 27.02
N ALA A 536 -1.13 -12.87 28.26
CA ALA A 536 -0.04 -13.75 28.67
C ALA A 536 -0.53 -15.18 28.96
N ASN A 537 -1.83 -15.36 29.17
CA ASN A 537 -2.45 -16.68 29.27
C ASN A 537 -2.52 -17.34 27.87
N PRO A 538 -1.93 -18.53 27.67
CA PRO A 538 -1.94 -19.22 26.38
C PRO A 538 -3.34 -19.48 25.81
N GLU A 539 -4.32 -19.83 26.64
CA GLU A 539 -5.68 -20.09 26.17
C GLU A 539 -6.37 -18.82 25.65
N THR A 540 -6.17 -17.68 26.32
CA THR A 540 -6.71 -16.39 25.88
C THR A 540 -6.05 -15.92 24.60
N MET A 541 -4.73 -16.12 24.50
CA MET A 541 -3.94 -15.80 23.32
C MET A 541 -4.34 -16.67 22.13
N ASP A 542 -4.42 -18.00 22.31
CA ASP A 542 -4.76 -18.95 21.26
C ASP A 542 -6.17 -18.67 20.70
N LYS A 543 -7.16 -18.47 21.58
CA LYS A 543 -8.53 -18.08 21.17
C LYS A 543 -8.58 -16.78 20.38
N GLY A 544 -7.62 -15.87 20.59
CA GLY A 544 -7.56 -14.59 19.88
C GLY A 544 -6.74 -14.61 18.60
N THR A 545 -5.80 -15.54 18.45
CA THR A 545 -4.71 -15.44 17.48
C THR A 545 -4.43 -16.70 16.65
N ASP A 546 -5.08 -17.83 16.97
CA ASP A 546 -4.96 -19.10 16.26
C ASP A 546 -6.35 -19.53 15.72
N LEU A 547 -6.54 -19.47 14.40
CA LEU A 547 -7.80 -19.86 13.76
C LEU A 547 -8.12 -21.35 13.94
N ARG A 548 -7.14 -22.19 14.28
CA ARG A 548 -7.35 -23.63 14.51
C ARG A 548 -8.20 -23.89 15.75
N THR A 549 -8.29 -22.93 16.67
CA THR A 549 -9.20 -22.99 17.82
C THR A 549 -10.68 -22.97 17.41
N TYR A 550 -10.99 -22.54 16.18
CA TYR A 550 -12.34 -22.46 15.62
C TYR A 550 -12.57 -23.48 14.48
N SER A 551 -11.85 -24.60 14.49
CA SER A 551 -11.89 -25.58 13.39
C SER A 551 -13.29 -26.09 13.11
N ALA A 552 -14.09 -26.35 14.15
CA ALA A 552 -15.44 -26.89 14.00
C ALA A 552 -16.38 -25.87 13.34
N GLU A 553 -16.35 -24.62 13.80
CA GLU A 553 -17.16 -23.52 13.29
C GLU A 553 -16.81 -23.18 11.84
N LEU A 554 -15.52 -23.17 11.51
CA LEU A 554 -15.04 -22.94 10.14
C LEU A 554 -15.37 -24.10 9.20
N GLN A 555 -15.34 -25.33 9.71
CA GLN A 555 -15.70 -26.52 8.93
C GLN A 555 -17.20 -26.53 8.60
N ASP A 556 -18.06 -26.19 9.57
CA ASP A 556 -19.52 -26.15 9.42
C ASP A 556 -20.00 -24.98 8.53
N ASN A 557 -19.24 -23.88 8.47
CA ASN A 557 -19.60 -22.73 7.65
C ASN A 557 -19.26 -22.93 6.15
N HIS A 558 -20.23 -23.42 5.39
CA HIS A 558 -20.11 -23.67 3.95
C HIS A 558 -20.06 -22.42 3.06
N ASN A 559 -20.22 -21.22 3.62
CA ASN A 559 -20.15 -19.95 2.88
C ASN A 559 -18.72 -19.37 2.82
N ILE A 560 -17.71 -20.14 3.22
CA ILE A 560 -16.31 -19.71 3.22
C ILE A 560 -15.61 -20.22 1.95
N GLN A 561 -14.79 -19.36 1.35
CA GLN A 561 -13.84 -19.68 0.29
C GLN A 561 -12.45 -19.16 0.69
N VAL A 562 -11.45 -20.02 0.56
CA VAL A 562 -10.05 -19.76 0.93
C VAL A 562 -9.19 -19.87 -0.31
N ILE A 563 -8.33 -18.88 -0.53
CA ILE A 563 -7.31 -18.88 -1.58
C ILE A 563 -5.98 -18.66 -0.87
N ALA A 564 -5.01 -19.55 -1.09
CA ALA A 564 -3.69 -19.39 -0.49
C ALA A 564 -2.58 -19.96 -1.39
N ASN A 565 -1.34 -19.60 -1.07
CA ASN A 565 -0.15 -20.15 -1.73
C ASN A 565 0.58 -21.13 -0.80
N ARG A 566 0.97 -22.29 -1.31
CA ARG A 566 1.69 -23.31 -0.53
C ARG A 566 3.07 -22.84 -0.08
N ASN A 567 3.71 -21.96 -0.83
CA ASN A 567 5.01 -21.40 -0.47
C ASN A 567 4.88 -20.05 0.27
N ASP A 568 3.72 -19.69 0.81
CA ASP A 568 3.59 -18.49 1.63
C ASP A 568 4.37 -18.63 2.94
N PHE A 569 5.32 -17.71 3.17
CA PHE A 569 6.22 -17.74 4.33
C PHE A 569 5.49 -17.48 5.66
N ILE A 570 4.24 -17.01 5.66
CA ILE A 570 3.44 -16.86 6.90
C ILE A 570 2.64 -18.11 7.27
N LEU A 571 2.76 -19.19 6.50
CA LEU A 571 2.08 -20.46 6.73
C LEU A 571 3.08 -21.60 6.94
N ALA A 572 2.97 -22.31 8.07
CA ALA A 572 3.71 -23.56 8.25
C ALA A 572 3.09 -24.69 7.41
N ALA A 573 3.83 -25.78 7.22
CA ALA A 573 3.28 -26.99 6.58
C ALA A 573 2.03 -27.52 7.31
N GLU A 574 2.01 -27.44 8.63
CA GLU A 574 0.86 -27.80 9.47
C GLU A 574 -0.35 -26.90 9.24
N ASP A 575 -0.13 -25.62 8.95
CA ASP A 575 -1.20 -24.66 8.69
C ASP A 575 -1.85 -24.96 7.33
N LEU A 576 -1.07 -25.37 6.32
CA LEU A 576 -1.59 -25.83 5.02
C LEU A 576 -2.41 -27.12 5.16
N ASN A 577 -1.88 -28.10 5.89
CA ASN A 577 -2.60 -29.35 6.17
C ASN A 577 -3.93 -29.07 6.88
N TRP A 578 -3.94 -28.11 7.81
CA TRP A 578 -5.16 -27.67 8.50
C TRP A 578 -6.14 -27.00 7.53
N ILE A 579 -5.70 -26.09 6.65
CA ILE A 579 -6.57 -25.47 5.63
C ILE A 579 -7.24 -26.55 4.76
N GLU A 580 -6.47 -27.52 4.26
CA GLU A 580 -7.01 -28.62 3.44
C GLU A 580 -8.04 -29.45 4.20
N ALA A 581 -7.75 -29.80 5.46
CA ALA A 581 -8.64 -30.59 6.31
C ALA A 581 -9.94 -29.84 6.69
N THR A 582 -9.85 -28.55 7.00
CA THR A 582 -10.98 -27.74 7.46
C THR A 582 -11.91 -27.34 6.32
N PHE A 583 -11.36 -26.94 5.16
CA PHE A 583 -12.15 -26.37 4.08
C PHE A 583 -12.45 -27.39 2.97
N GLY A 584 -11.52 -28.31 2.69
CA GLY A 584 -11.62 -29.26 1.58
C GLY A 584 -11.46 -28.60 0.21
N PRO A 585 -11.33 -29.40 -0.87
CA PRO A 585 -11.01 -28.90 -2.21
C PRO A 585 -12.12 -28.05 -2.87
N ALA A 586 -13.34 -28.10 -2.34
CA ALA A 586 -14.47 -27.29 -2.84
C ALA A 586 -14.50 -25.86 -2.25
N ARG A 587 -13.76 -25.62 -1.16
CA ARG A 587 -13.70 -24.31 -0.48
C ARG A 587 -12.29 -23.76 -0.32
N ALA A 588 -11.25 -24.53 -0.65
CA ALA A 588 -9.87 -24.08 -0.61
C ALA A 588 -9.18 -24.27 -1.97
N THR A 589 -8.66 -23.18 -2.51
CA THR A 589 -7.80 -23.16 -3.70
C THR A 589 -6.37 -22.87 -3.28
N LEU A 590 -5.49 -23.87 -3.36
CA LEU A 590 -4.08 -23.74 -2.99
C LEU A 590 -3.20 -23.74 -4.23
N PHE A 591 -2.52 -22.62 -4.49
CA PHE A 591 -1.54 -22.53 -5.56
C PHE A 591 -0.16 -22.99 -5.08
N GLU A 592 0.60 -23.68 -5.93
CA GLU A 592 1.95 -24.16 -5.56
C GLU A 592 2.94 -23.01 -5.31
N ARG A 593 2.78 -21.90 -6.03
CA ARG A 593 3.69 -20.75 -6.01
C ARG A 593 2.94 -19.43 -6.05
N GLY A 594 3.52 -18.41 -5.45
CA GLY A 594 2.98 -17.06 -5.35
C GLY A 594 3.53 -16.25 -4.17
N GLY A 595 4.22 -16.88 -3.21
CA GLY A 595 4.62 -16.23 -1.97
C GLY A 595 3.39 -15.68 -1.24
N HIS A 596 3.57 -14.61 -0.47
CA HIS A 596 2.43 -13.88 0.11
C HIS A 596 1.90 -12.87 -0.91
N MET A 597 0.70 -13.11 -1.49
CA MET A 597 0.01 -12.21 -2.44
C MET A 597 0.76 -11.88 -3.75
N GLY A 598 1.88 -12.52 -4.03
CA GLY A 598 2.74 -12.19 -5.18
C GLY A 598 2.13 -12.51 -6.53
N ASN A 599 1.24 -13.50 -6.56
CA ASN A 599 0.60 -14.01 -7.78
C ASN A 599 -0.77 -13.37 -8.07
N LEU A 600 -1.22 -12.35 -7.34
CA LEU A 600 -2.53 -11.71 -7.58
C LEU A 600 -2.67 -11.08 -8.97
N SER A 601 -1.54 -10.71 -9.60
CA SER A 601 -1.53 -10.22 -10.99
C SER A 601 -1.77 -11.34 -12.02
N GLN A 602 -1.68 -12.62 -11.62
CA GLN A 602 -1.84 -13.75 -12.52
C GLN A 602 -3.31 -13.98 -12.85
N PRO A 603 -3.68 -14.11 -14.15
CA PRO A 603 -5.07 -14.33 -14.56
C PRO A 603 -5.74 -15.55 -13.92
N VAL A 604 -4.98 -16.61 -13.61
CA VAL A 604 -5.51 -17.82 -12.97
C VAL A 604 -5.96 -17.55 -11.53
N VAL A 605 -5.23 -16.70 -10.79
CA VAL A 605 -5.55 -16.33 -9.42
C VAL A 605 -6.73 -15.37 -9.40
N GLN A 606 -6.75 -14.39 -10.31
CA GLN A 606 -7.90 -13.49 -10.47
C GLN A 606 -9.19 -14.24 -10.80
N ARG A 607 -9.10 -15.30 -11.62
CA ARG A 607 -10.24 -16.18 -11.89
C ARG A 607 -10.70 -16.90 -10.63
N ALA A 608 -9.79 -17.49 -9.85
CA ALA A 608 -10.15 -18.15 -8.60
C ALA A 608 -10.82 -17.19 -7.60
N ILE A 609 -10.38 -15.92 -7.54
CA ILE A 609 -11.01 -14.88 -6.70
C ILE A 609 -12.46 -14.62 -7.15
N LEU A 610 -12.72 -14.58 -8.46
CA LEU A 610 -14.07 -14.40 -8.99
C LEU A 610 -14.95 -15.63 -8.76
N GLU A 611 -14.41 -16.83 -9.00
CA GLU A 611 -15.10 -18.11 -8.76
C GLU A 611 -15.46 -18.28 -7.27
N ALA A 612 -14.63 -17.77 -6.35
CA ALA A 612 -14.94 -17.72 -4.92
C ALA A 612 -16.17 -16.87 -4.57
N LEU A 613 -16.67 -16.04 -5.49
CA LEU A 613 -17.88 -15.23 -5.35
C LEU A 613 -19.08 -15.80 -6.13
N ASP A 614 -18.93 -16.93 -6.83
CA ASP A 614 -20.00 -17.53 -7.62
C ASP A 614 -21.23 -17.88 -6.78
N GLY A 615 -22.41 -17.79 -7.41
CA GLY A 615 -23.71 -18.04 -6.79
C GLY A 615 -24.29 -16.86 -6.00
N LEU A 616 -23.55 -15.77 -5.76
CA LEU A 616 -24.08 -14.59 -5.06
C LEU A 616 -25.26 -13.93 -5.78
N ALA A 617 -25.24 -13.90 -7.11
CA ALA A 617 -26.36 -13.42 -7.91
C ALA A 617 -27.60 -14.34 -7.82
N GLU A 618 -27.41 -15.63 -7.58
CA GLU A 618 -28.49 -16.62 -7.49
C GLU A 618 -29.15 -16.63 -6.10
N ILE A 619 -28.35 -16.51 -5.03
CA ILE A 619 -28.81 -16.29 -3.65
C ILE A 619 -29.79 -15.12 -3.61
N GLN A 620 -29.49 -14.07 -4.38
CA GLN A 620 -30.28 -12.86 -4.51
C GLN A 620 -31.63 -13.08 -5.22
N THR A 621 -31.71 -13.98 -6.22
CA THR A 621 -32.99 -14.36 -6.85
C THR A 621 -33.86 -15.21 -5.94
N ALA A 622 -33.28 -16.15 -5.20
CA ALA A 622 -34.01 -17.05 -4.30
C ALA A 622 -34.71 -16.29 -3.14
N SER A 623 -34.03 -15.27 -2.59
CA SER A 623 -34.58 -14.40 -1.53
C SER A 623 -35.80 -13.59 -2.00
N LYS A 624 -35.79 -13.06 -3.23
CA LYS A 624 -36.96 -12.37 -3.82
C LYS A 624 -38.18 -13.28 -4.00
N THR A 625 -37.98 -14.54 -4.39
CA THR A 625 -39.08 -15.52 -4.51
C THR A 625 -39.71 -15.87 -3.16
N ARG A 626 -38.91 -15.99 -2.08
CA ARG A 626 -39.44 -16.28 -0.74
C ARG A 626 -40.30 -15.14 -0.19
N HIS A 627 -39.86 -13.88 -0.31
CA HIS A 627 -40.70 -12.73 0.09
C HIS A 627 -41.90 -12.50 -0.86
N GLY A 628 -41.81 -12.88 -2.13
CA GLY A 628 -42.95 -12.89 -3.06
C GLY A 628 -44.00 -13.97 -2.78
N LEU A 629 -43.63 -15.04 -2.08
CA LEU A 629 -44.54 -16.11 -1.63
C LEU A 629 -45.18 -15.77 -0.28
N ASP A 630 -44.44 -15.16 0.66
CA ASP A 630 -44.99 -14.72 1.96
C ASP A 630 -45.95 -13.52 1.85
N SER A 631 -45.75 -12.64 0.86
CA SER A 631 -46.70 -11.56 0.54
C SER A 631 -47.96 -12.04 -0.19
N LYS A 632 -47.92 -13.24 -0.81
CA LYS A 632 -49.10 -13.87 -1.41
C LYS A 632 -49.87 -14.76 -0.44
N SER A 633 -49.21 -15.35 0.56
CA SER A 633 -49.88 -16.15 1.61
C SER A 633 -50.66 -15.28 2.62
N THR A 634 -50.25 -14.02 2.82
CA THR A 634 -50.94 -13.04 3.68
C THR A 634 -52.16 -12.37 3.03
N HIS A 635 -52.31 -12.45 1.70
CA HIS A 635 -53.50 -11.97 0.99
C HIS A 635 -54.56 -13.05 0.72
N ALA A 636 -54.26 -14.34 0.93
CA ALA A 636 -55.21 -15.42 0.69
C ALA A 636 -56.10 -15.76 1.91
N THR A 637 -55.72 -15.35 3.13
CA THR A 637 -56.47 -15.68 4.37
C THR A 637 -57.40 -14.56 4.88
N SER A 638 -57.53 -13.44 4.15
CA SER A 638 -58.40 -12.32 4.54
C SER A 638 -59.69 -12.19 3.70
N ALA A 639 -59.98 -13.13 2.81
CA ALA A 639 -61.12 -13.05 1.88
C ALA A 639 -62.29 -14.02 2.16
N GLU A 640 -62.29 -14.82 3.23
CA GLU A 640 -63.35 -15.81 3.50
C GLU A 640 -64.22 -15.56 4.75
N ASN A 641 -64.13 -14.38 5.38
CA ASN A 641 -65.05 -13.98 6.47
C ASN A 641 -65.68 -12.61 6.17
N ASN A 642 -66.45 -12.52 5.08
CA ASN A 642 -67.58 -11.59 4.96
C ASN A 642 -68.37 -11.87 3.67
N LYS A 643 -69.32 -12.81 3.74
CA LYS A 643 -70.66 -12.72 3.15
C LYS A 643 -71.52 -13.92 3.50
#